data_AF-A0A0W0VIV6-F1
#
_entry.id   AF-A0A0W0VIV6-F1
#
_cell.length_a   1.000
_cell.length_b   1.000
_cell.length_c   1.000
_cell.angle_alpha   90.00
_cell.angle_beta   90.00
_cell.angle_gamma   90.00
#
_symmetry.space_group_name_H-M   'P 1'
#
loop_
_entity.id
_entity.type
_entity.pdbx_description
1 polymer ?
#
loop_
_entity_poly.entity_id
_entity_poly.type
_entity_poly.pdbx_seq_one_letter_code
_entity_poly.pdbx_strand_id
1 'polypeptide(L)'
;MRKYTAILVAIGLLLNNLNLALAAKNTDREIKELIRFLTSSQILTLSKDALSIPLSFYVGTTEDVARYFGDFICSTDDTCRVIDTLYSNPYPFLTSPYVILGQGLPPKEGTVQQWFQAQAQIERTNIKYGTDIYHAAVWQIALALASKNDYLSTTTVRNLVANELASISNPANRATSPIFKYGYQVSIVDPLKAFTFRLLATNYYNKDPFFGGPYQQFFSWDYDPFVLARNDPEGHNPDFFKFVTTWSDWKPLTGENAWAQLIGPLQAEYVFTEGKIPIDSAALQNAINSLFAFSAMQTGTGAFYYAPGGVQDGQGPIPPGEVSLEDNFSVLAGLQILRGILENTQQTTEVTGALHHIDIMLNGGITVNGYQTHGLLSFLYNGSFDRQKGVFYTQGSINIPSSPDDWMPDISEDLTSMAVDVNLWGISALGVETVDKWFGEGTALNIWRIVRNHGGYFQDSELWGVGYTLNNHTDIEPEDVMSADNTASAINTLRSMINHYSALGMDTQELEKDLRSLQDNIVSLRSDQYLAAGFVGATPSEFYIELPKQAGLAYLYASRRLDLPFLWNANTLASTSATSWVLITRFIFNPFQYTGKFEGEDYPIPLRIDILDDNNEPEGNALPRTVRVAYTRGDLEPVKKLVISYNLDGSQINWIVAGSTSLNRGIATLPKGAEGIMIKSGWANACQVIPAINICKDDSCLSVHTIQARWSPNGKGQCDLVD
;
A
#
# COMPACT_ATOMS: atom_id res chain seq x y z
N MET A 1 -38.35 -38.46 35.21
CA MET A 1 -37.76 -37.77 34.03
C MET A 1 -37.52 -36.27 34.25
N ARG A 2 -38.48 -35.45 34.72
CA ARG A 2 -38.28 -34.00 34.96
C ARG A 2 -37.07 -33.59 35.83
N LYS A 3 -36.70 -34.37 36.86
CA LYS A 3 -35.53 -34.07 37.72
C LYS A 3 -34.17 -34.26 37.00
N TYR A 4 -34.10 -35.17 36.02
CA TYR A 4 -32.87 -35.40 35.26
C TYR A 4 -32.69 -34.34 34.16
N THR A 5 -33.78 -33.81 33.60
CA THR A 5 -33.75 -32.72 32.62
C THR A 5 -33.24 -31.41 33.22
N ALA A 6 -33.62 -31.09 34.46
CA ALA A 6 -33.14 -29.89 35.16
C ALA A 6 -31.64 -29.96 35.49
N ILE A 7 -31.12 -31.14 35.82
CA ILE A 7 -29.69 -31.35 36.08
C ILE A 7 -28.88 -31.26 34.78
N LEU A 8 -29.39 -31.80 33.67
CA LEU A 8 -28.74 -31.67 32.35
C LEU A 8 -28.71 -30.22 31.84
N VAL A 9 -29.77 -29.44 32.06
CA VAL A 9 -29.80 -28.00 31.72
C VAL A 9 -28.85 -27.20 32.62
N ALA A 10 -28.79 -27.49 33.92
CA ALA A 10 -27.85 -26.83 34.83
C ALA A 10 -26.39 -27.17 34.52
N ILE A 11 -26.09 -28.43 34.15
CA ILE A 11 -24.76 -28.85 33.69
C ILE A 11 -24.41 -28.19 32.35
N GLY A 12 -25.35 -28.10 31.41
CA GLY A 12 -25.15 -27.39 30.14
C GLY A 12 -24.88 -25.89 30.32
N LEU A 13 -25.58 -25.23 31.23
CA LEU A 13 -25.35 -23.82 31.59
C LEU A 13 -24.01 -23.61 32.30
N LEU A 14 -23.61 -24.52 33.19
CA LEU A 14 -22.31 -24.48 33.86
C LEU A 14 -21.14 -24.71 32.88
N LEU A 15 -21.28 -25.67 31.97
CA LEU A 15 -20.27 -25.94 30.93
C LEU A 15 -20.16 -24.78 29.93
N ASN A 16 -21.27 -24.15 29.55
CA ASN A 16 -21.24 -22.95 28.70
C ASN A 16 -20.58 -21.76 29.41
N ASN A 17 -20.84 -21.54 30.70
CA ASN A 17 -20.19 -20.47 31.46
C ASN A 17 -18.69 -20.70 31.66
N LEU A 18 -18.25 -21.95 31.85
CA LEU A 18 -16.83 -22.30 31.93
C LEU A 18 -16.13 -22.10 30.58
N ASN A 19 -16.75 -22.50 29.47
CA ASN A 19 -16.19 -22.30 28.13
C ASN A 19 -16.10 -20.81 27.75
N LEU A 20 -17.11 -20.00 28.10
CA LEU A 20 -17.09 -18.55 27.91
C LEU A 20 -15.99 -17.87 28.74
N ALA A 21 -15.80 -18.29 29.99
CA ALA A 21 -14.74 -17.76 30.85
C ALA A 21 -13.34 -18.13 30.35
N LEU A 22 -13.14 -19.36 29.83
CA LEU A 22 -11.87 -19.76 29.22
C LEU A 22 -11.60 -19.02 27.90
N ALA A 23 -12.61 -18.86 27.04
CA ALA A 23 -12.49 -18.12 25.79
C ALA A 23 -12.14 -16.65 26.06
N ALA A 24 -12.85 -15.99 26.98
CA ALA A 24 -12.56 -14.61 27.39
C ALA A 24 -11.13 -14.46 27.95
N LYS A 25 -10.68 -15.43 28.76
CA LYS A 25 -9.31 -15.46 29.30
C LYS A 25 -8.24 -15.65 28.22
N ASN A 26 -8.53 -16.42 27.17
CA ASN A 26 -7.62 -16.60 26.05
C ASN A 26 -7.51 -15.34 25.19
N THR A 27 -8.63 -14.66 24.92
CA THR A 27 -8.66 -13.39 24.17
C THR A 27 -7.91 -12.28 24.89
N ASP A 28 -8.12 -12.12 26.21
CA ASP A 28 -7.40 -11.14 27.03
C ASP A 28 -5.88 -11.38 27.02
N ARG A 29 -5.46 -12.66 27.10
CA ARG A 29 -4.05 -13.03 26.99
C ARG A 29 -3.48 -12.70 25.62
N GLU A 30 -4.21 -13.03 24.54
CA GLU A 30 -3.77 -12.73 23.18
C GLU A 30 -3.56 -11.22 23.00
N ILE A 31 -4.54 -10.39 23.36
CA ILE A 31 -4.44 -8.92 23.24
C ILE A 31 -3.19 -8.39 23.96
N LYS A 32 -2.90 -8.89 25.17
CA LYS A 32 -1.70 -8.51 25.92
C LYS A 32 -0.40 -8.87 25.21
N GLU A 33 -0.32 -10.05 24.58
CA GLU A 33 0.87 -10.46 23.83
C GLU A 33 1.03 -9.69 22.52
N LEU A 34 -0.06 -9.31 21.84
CA LEU A 34 -0.01 -8.44 20.66
C LEU A 34 0.45 -7.01 21.02
N ILE A 35 -0.07 -6.45 22.10
CA ILE A 35 0.36 -5.13 22.60
C ILE A 35 1.82 -5.16 23.05
N ARG A 36 2.25 -6.25 23.68
CA ARG A 36 3.66 -6.45 24.03
C ARG A 36 4.55 -6.37 22.79
N PHE A 37 4.15 -6.97 21.66
CA PHE A 37 4.89 -6.85 20.40
C PHE A 37 4.98 -5.41 19.93
N LEU A 38 3.83 -4.72 19.82
CA LEU A 38 3.73 -3.34 19.32
C LEU A 38 4.47 -2.31 20.18
N THR A 39 4.84 -2.65 21.42
CA THR A 39 5.58 -1.78 22.35
C THR A 39 6.96 -2.32 22.71
N SER A 40 7.38 -3.42 22.07
CA SER A 40 8.65 -4.07 22.36
C SER A 40 9.83 -3.27 21.81
N SER A 41 10.99 -3.39 22.46
CA SER A 41 12.23 -2.78 21.95
C SER A 41 12.74 -3.46 20.67
N GLN A 42 12.13 -4.57 20.25
CA GLN A 42 12.46 -5.27 19.01
C GLN A 42 11.81 -4.63 17.78
N ILE A 43 10.65 -3.99 17.95
CA ILE A 43 9.95 -3.30 16.86
C ILE A 43 10.12 -1.79 16.94
N LEU A 44 10.49 -1.24 18.10
CA LEU A 44 10.74 0.18 18.25
C LEU A 44 12.20 0.53 17.89
N THR A 45 12.35 1.59 17.11
CA THR A 45 13.64 2.18 16.75
C THR A 45 13.70 3.65 17.15
N LEU A 46 14.88 4.26 17.08
CA LEU A 46 15.05 5.69 17.28
C LEU A 46 14.96 6.42 15.94
N SER A 47 14.10 7.43 15.88
CA SER A 47 14.10 8.44 14.82
C SER A 47 15.35 9.32 14.88
N LYS A 48 15.52 10.20 13.88
CA LYS A 48 16.60 11.19 13.81
C LYS A 48 16.69 12.08 15.06
N ASP A 49 15.54 12.36 15.70
CA ASP A 49 15.46 13.18 16.91
C ASP A 49 15.55 12.34 18.21
N ALA A 50 16.03 11.09 18.11
CA ALA A 50 16.11 10.13 19.20
C ALA A 50 14.75 9.81 19.87
N LEU A 51 13.64 9.99 19.13
CA LEU A 51 12.30 9.60 19.57
C LEU A 51 12.01 8.15 19.18
N SER A 52 11.37 7.40 20.07
CA SER A 52 11.01 6.01 19.82
C SER A 52 9.79 5.92 18.89
N ILE A 53 9.99 5.31 17.72
CA ILE A 53 8.99 5.11 16.64
C ILE A 53 8.95 3.63 16.23
N PRO A 54 7.83 3.10 15.70
CA PRO A 54 7.74 1.71 15.28
C PRO A 54 8.45 1.47 13.95
N LEU A 55 9.06 0.31 13.75
CA LEU A 55 9.42 -0.22 12.43
C LEU A 55 8.20 -0.90 11.80
N SER A 56 8.19 -0.99 10.47
CA SER A 56 7.15 -1.75 9.76
C SER A 56 7.20 -3.25 10.08
N PHE A 57 8.40 -3.82 10.19
CA PHE A 57 8.60 -5.26 10.38
C PHE A 57 9.66 -5.60 11.42
N TYR A 58 9.48 -6.76 12.03
CA TYR A 58 10.55 -7.43 12.75
C TYR A 58 11.31 -8.38 11.82
N VAL A 59 12.63 -8.19 11.71
CA VAL A 59 13.51 -8.98 10.84
C VAL A 59 14.61 -9.73 11.58
N GLY A 60 14.50 -9.86 12.91
CA GLY A 60 15.44 -10.67 13.69
C GLY A 60 16.86 -10.12 13.79
N THR A 61 17.77 -11.06 14.08
CA THR A 61 19.22 -10.86 14.20
C THR A 61 19.91 -10.83 12.83
N THR A 62 21.21 -10.52 12.79
CA THR A 62 22.00 -10.60 11.56
C THR A 62 21.96 -12.00 10.92
N GLU A 63 21.88 -13.06 11.74
CA GLU A 63 21.77 -14.43 11.24
C GLU A 63 20.38 -14.70 10.64
N ASP A 64 19.32 -14.18 11.26
CA ASP A 64 17.96 -14.29 10.72
C ASP A 64 17.84 -13.55 9.38
N VAL A 65 18.46 -12.38 9.26
CA VAL A 65 18.54 -11.64 8.01
C VAL A 65 19.29 -12.46 6.94
N ALA A 66 20.44 -13.04 7.28
CA ALA A 66 21.20 -13.88 6.35
C ALA A 66 20.38 -15.09 5.87
N ARG A 67 19.66 -15.73 6.78
CA ARG A 67 18.84 -16.91 6.51
C ARG A 67 17.59 -16.59 5.67
N TYR A 68 16.84 -15.54 6.03
CA TYR A 68 15.61 -15.18 5.32
C TYR A 68 15.90 -14.44 4.01
N PHE A 69 16.67 -13.36 4.04
CA PHE A 69 16.97 -12.61 2.82
C PHE A 69 18.05 -13.28 1.98
N GLY A 70 19.10 -13.82 2.60
CA GLY A 70 20.22 -14.40 1.86
C GLY A 70 19.91 -15.79 1.31
N ASP A 71 19.68 -16.77 2.19
CA ASP A 71 19.47 -18.17 1.78
C ASP A 71 18.13 -18.37 1.07
N PHE A 72 17.03 -17.80 1.59
CA PHE A 72 15.70 -18.04 1.04
C PHE A 72 15.34 -17.14 -0.14
N ILE A 73 15.46 -15.81 0.02
CA ILE A 73 15.03 -14.87 -1.03
C ILE A 73 16.09 -14.71 -2.12
N CYS A 74 17.34 -14.47 -1.75
CA CYS A 74 18.31 -13.99 -2.71
C CYS A 74 19.10 -15.10 -3.41
N SER A 75 19.30 -16.26 -2.77
CA SER A 75 20.10 -17.35 -3.34
C SER A 75 19.42 -18.00 -4.56
N THR A 76 18.09 -18.06 -4.55
CA THR A 76 17.26 -18.67 -5.60
C THR A 76 17.43 -17.95 -6.94
N ASP A 77 17.55 -16.63 -6.90
CA ASP A 77 17.63 -15.77 -8.09
C ASP A 77 19.00 -15.09 -8.29
N ASP A 78 20.04 -15.47 -7.52
CA ASP A 78 21.37 -14.83 -7.53
C ASP A 78 21.31 -13.30 -7.32
N THR A 79 20.41 -12.85 -6.44
CA THR A 79 20.21 -11.43 -6.12
C THR A 79 21.01 -10.96 -4.90
N CYS A 80 21.76 -11.85 -4.25
CA CYS A 80 22.64 -11.50 -3.11
C CYS A 80 23.80 -10.60 -3.52
N ARG A 81 24.28 -10.75 -4.76
CA ARG A 81 25.52 -10.13 -5.23
C ARG A 81 25.25 -8.73 -5.72
N VAL A 82 25.57 -7.72 -4.91
CA VAL A 82 25.33 -6.32 -5.27
C VAL A 82 26.65 -5.57 -5.44
N ILE A 83 26.73 -4.78 -6.50
CA ILE A 83 27.79 -3.79 -6.69
C ILE A 83 27.17 -2.44 -6.37
N ASP A 84 27.57 -1.85 -5.26
CA ASP A 84 27.14 -0.51 -4.88
C ASP A 84 27.78 0.52 -5.83
N THR A 85 26.94 1.39 -6.37
CA THR A 85 27.31 2.38 -7.38
C THR A 85 26.85 3.76 -6.93
N LEU A 86 27.64 4.78 -7.28
CA LEU A 86 27.26 6.18 -7.06
C LEU A 86 26.26 6.65 -8.13
N TYR A 87 25.10 7.10 -7.68
CA TYR A 87 24.10 7.80 -8.46
C TYR A 87 24.19 9.30 -8.20
N SER A 88 23.97 10.10 -9.24
CA SER A 88 23.75 11.53 -9.04
C SER A 88 22.54 11.69 -8.14
N ASN A 89 22.66 12.50 -7.10
CA ASN A 89 21.54 12.76 -6.21
C ASN A 89 20.32 13.25 -7.03
N PRO A 90 19.21 12.49 -7.06
CA PRO A 90 18.01 12.89 -7.80
C PRO A 90 17.26 14.04 -7.11
N TYR A 91 17.63 14.34 -5.86
CA TYR A 91 16.90 15.17 -4.93
C TYR A 91 17.80 16.31 -4.41
N PRO A 92 17.73 17.53 -4.97
CA PRO A 92 18.63 18.64 -4.64
C PRO A 92 18.53 19.12 -3.19
N PHE A 93 17.55 18.63 -2.42
CA PHE A 93 17.37 18.91 -1.00
C PHE A 93 18.19 17.99 -0.08
N LEU A 94 18.69 16.85 -0.57
CA LEU A 94 19.59 16.02 0.22
C LEU A 94 20.95 16.69 0.33
N THR A 95 21.52 16.71 1.53
CA THR A 95 22.84 17.27 1.81
C THR A 95 23.94 16.56 1.01
N SER A 96 23.80 15.25 0.83
CA SER A 96 24.75 14.45 0.06
C SER A 96 24.60 14.69 -1.44
N PRO A 97 25.68 14.96 -2.19
CA PRO A 97 25.62 15.13 -3.64
C PRO A 97 25.43 13.80 -4.39
N TYR A 98 25.40 12.67 -3.68
CA TYR A 98 25.29 11.33 -4.25
C TYR A 98 24.35 10.41 -3.47
N VAL A 99 23.89 9.39 -4.18
CA VAL A 99 23.10 8.27 -3.69
C VAL A 99 23.93 7.00 -3.91
N ILE A 100 23.98 6.09 -2.93
CA ILE A 100 24.71 4.82 -3.00
C ILE A 100 23.68 3.70 -3.03
N LEU A 101 23.51 3.07 -4.19
CA LEU A 101 22.57 1.98 -4.42
C LEU A 101 23.19 0.94 -5.35
N GLY A 102 22.60 -0.24 -5.39
CA GLY A 102 23.00 -1.30 -6.32
C GLY A 102 22.99 -0.84 -7.78
N GLN A 103 24.00 -1.28 -8.52
CA GLN A 103 24.13 -1.05 -9.96
C GLN A 103 22.90 -1.54 -10.73
N GLY A 104 22.54 -0.83 -11.80
CA GLY A 104 21.50 -1.25 -12.74
C GLY A 104 20.13 -0.60 -12.53
N LEU A 105 20.00 0.28 -11.55
CA LEU A 105 18.89 1.21 -11.47
C LEU A 105 19.05 2.35 -12.49
N PRO A 106 17.97 2.89 -13.07
CA PRO A 106 18.00 4.11 -13.86
C PRO A 106 18.61 5.30 -13.08
N PRO A 107 19.26 6.27 -13.74
CA PRO A 107 19.49 6.38 -15.19
C PRO A 107 20.70 5.57 -15.69
N LYS A 108 21.39 4.82 -14.81
CA LYS A 108 22.55 4.03 -15.23
C LYS A 108 22.07 2.74 -15.91
N GLU A 109 22.53 2.52 -17.14
CA GLU A 109 22.28 1.25 -17.80
C GLU A 109 22.93 0.11 -17.01
N GLY A 110 22.14 -0.93 -16.77
CA GLY A 110 22.62 -2.19 -16.24
C GLY A 110 21.80 -3.32 -16.80
N THR A 111 22.13 -4.50 -16.34
CA THR A 111 21.54 -5.74 -16.82
C THR A 111 20.32 -6.05 -15.99
N VAL A 112 19.43 -6.87 -16.53
CA VAL A 112 18.22 -7.30 -15.80
C VAL A 112 18.58 -7.90 -14.44
N GLN A 113 19.64 -8.68 -14.37
CA GLN A 113 20.12 -9.27 -13.12
C GLN A 113 20.59 -8.21 -12.12
N GLN A 114 21.36 -7.22 -12.58
CA GLN A 114 21.82 -6.10 -11.74
C GLN A 114 20.64 -5.29 -11.20
N TRP A 115 19.61 -5.06 -12.02
CA TRP A 115 18.39 -4.41 -11.55
C TRP A 115 17.72 -5.21 -10.43
N PHE A 116 17.55 -6.53 -10.57
CA PHE A 116 17.00 -7.37 -9.49
C PHE A 116 17.86 -7.37 -8.22
N GLN A 117 19.19 -7.41 -8.37
CA GLN A 117 20.14 -7.30 -7.27
C GLN A 117 19.98 -5.97 -6.52
N ALA A 118 19.80 -4.87 -7.25
CA ALA A 118 19.55 -3.55 -6.67
C ALA A 118 18.18 -3.45 -5.99
N GLN A 119 17.11 -3.99 -6.59
CA GLN A 119 15.78 -4.03 -5.97
C GLN A 119 15.78 -4.85 -4.67
N ALA A 120 16.44 -6.01 -4.67
CA ALA A 120 16.60 -6.83 -3.47
C ALA A 120 17.37 -6.09 -2.36
N GLN A 121 18.28 -5.18 -2.70
CA GLN A 121 18.96 -4.31 -1.74
C GLN A 121 18.05 -3.26 -1.16
N ILE A 122 17.29 -2.58 -2.01
CA ILE A 122 16.30 -1.59 -1.59
C ILE A 122 15.29 -2.24 -0.64
N GLU A 123 14.75 -3.40 -1.00
CA GLU A 123 13.77 -4.12 -0.17
C GLU A 123 14.35 -4.42 1.22
N ARG A 124 15.48 -5.12 1.32
CA ARG A 124 16.01 -5.52 2.63
C ARG A 124 16.37 -4.30 3.49
N THR A 125 16.86 -3.22 2.89
CA THR A 125 17.15 -1.96 3.59
C THR A 125 15.85 -1.31 4.10
N ASN A 126 14.84 -1.19 3.25
CA ASN A 126 13.54 -0.60 3.62
C ASN A 126 12.85 -1.40 4.73
N ILE A 127 12.84 -2.74 4.63
CA ILE A 127 12.22 -3.61 5.65
C ILE A 127 13.01 -3.52 6.97
N LYS A 128 14.35 -3.46 6.92
CA LYS A 128 15.18 -3.43 8.13
C LYS A 128 15.09 -2.11 8.90
N TYR A 129 15.01 -0.98 8.18
CA TYR A 129 15.23 0.36 8.75
C TYR A 129 14.07 1.32 8.59
N GLY A 130 13.01 0.92 7.87
CA GLY A 130 11.90 1.78 7.49
C GLY A 130 10.67 1.67 8.38
N THR A 131 10.03 2.81 8.53
CA THR A 131 8.67 2.94 9.06
C THR A 131 7.78 3.45 7.95
N ASP A 132 6.82 2.64 7.51
CA ASP A 132 5.76 3.11 6.60
C ASP A 132 4.77 3.94 7.41
N ILE A 133 4.49 5.17 6.96
CA ILE A 133 3.63 6.12 7.70
C ILE A 133 2.18 5.61 7.78
N TYR A 134 1.72 4.79 6.84
CA TYR A 134 0.43 4.09 6.97
C TYR A 134 0.48 3.06 8.10
N HIS A 135 1.53 2.24 8.17
CA HIS A 135 1.67 1.26 9.25
C HIS A 135 1.73 1.94 10.63
N ALA A 136 2.44 3.06 10.72
CA ALA A 136 2.51 3.85 11.94
C ALA A 136 1.16 4.47 12.32
N ALA A 137 0.37 4.93 11.34
CA ALA A 137 -0.98 5.45 11.57
C ALA A 137 -1.92 4.38 12.15
N VAL A 138 -1.93 3.18 11.58
CA VAL A 138 -2.73 2.04 12.09
C VAL A 138 -2.25 1.65 13.50
N TRP A 139 -0.94 1.69 13.75
CA TRP A 139 -0.34 1.46 15.07
C TRP A 139 -0.80 2.47 16.13
N GLN A 140 -0.85 3.77 15.79
CA GLN A 140 -1.35 4.80 16.70
C GLN A 140 -2.80 4.51 17.15
N ILE A 141 -3.68 4.13 16.21
CA ILE A 141 -5.07 3.77 16.52
C ILE A 141 -5.12 2.56 17.45
N ALA A 142 -4.40 1.48 17.12
CA ALA A 142 -4.39 0.25 17.90
C ALA A 142 -3.91 0.49 19.34
N LEU A 143 -2.84 1.28 19.54
CA LEU A 143 -2.35 1.61 20.88
C LEU A 143 -3.32 2.50 21.66
N ALA A 144 -3.96 3.47 20.99
CA ALA A 144 -4.97 4.31 21.64
C ALA A 144 -6.16 3.48 22.13
N LEU A 145 -6.66 2.57 21.29
CA LEU A 145 -7.73 1.63 21.66
C LEU A 145 -7.30 0.66 22.77
N ALA A 146 -6.07 0.16 22.72
CA ALA A 146 -5.51 -0.66 23.80
C ALA A 146 -5.49 0.10 25.13
N SER A 147 -5.13 1.38 25.13
CA SER A 147 -5.17 2.20 26.33
C SER A 147 -6.61 2.46 26.82
N LYS A 148 -7.54 2.76 25.91
CA LYS A 148 -8.97 2.93 26.24
C LYS A 148 -9.58 1.68 26.89
N ASN A 149 -9.04 0.51 26.57
CA ASN A 149 -9.49 -0.78 27.10
C ASN A 149 -8.58 -1.33 28.22
N ASP A 150 -7.80 -0.47 28.91
CA ASP A 150 -6.98 -0.80 30.07
C ASP A 150 -5.86 -1.84 29.84
N TYR A 151 -5.48 -2.10 28.59
CA TYR A 151 -4.38 -3.02 28.27
C TYR A 151 -3.00 -2.34 28.27
N LEU A 152 -2.95 -1.01 28.18
CA LEU A 152 -1.70 -0.24 28.14
C LEU A 152 -1.88 1.12 28.83
N SER A 153 -0.84 1.57 29.54
CA SER A 153 -0.86 2.86 30.23
C SER A 153 -1.06 4.02 29.25
N THR A 154 -2.02 4.90 29.54
CA THR A 154 -2.29 6.10 28.73
C THR A 154 -1.07 7.00 28.59
N THR A 155 -0.25 7.13 29.64
CA THR A 155 0.99 7.92 29.57
C THR A 155 1.98 7.32 28.58
N THR A 156 2.16 6.00 28.60
CA THR A 156 3.06 5.30 27.67
C THR A 156 2.58 5.47 26.23
N VAL A 157 1.28 5.27 25.99
CA VAL A 157 0.70 5.40 24.65
C VAL A 157 0.79 6.83 24.14
N ARG A 158 0.41 7.83 24.94
CA ARG A 158 0.49 9.24 24.53
C ARG A 158 1.90 9.64 24.13
N ASN A 159 2.92 9.18 24.85
CA ASN A 159 4.32 9.44 24.49
C ASN A 159 4.70 8.78 23.15
N LEU A 160 4.32 7.52 22.94
CA LEU A 160 4.59 6.80 21.69
C LEU A 160 3.88 7.43 20.48
N VAL A 161 2.61 7.80 20.62
CA VAL A 161 1.84 8.48 19.57
C VAL A 161 2.40 9.87 19.28
N ALA A 162 2.78 10.62 20.32
CA ALA A 162 3.40 11.94 20.16
C ALA A 162 4.78 11.88 19.49
N ASN A 163 5.59 10.86 19.79
CA ASN A 163 6.87 10.63 19.13
C ASN A 163 6.69 10.42 17.62
N GLU A 164 5.73 9.59 17.24
CA GLU A 164 5.42 9.32 15.84
C GLU A 164 4.90 10.58 15.12
N LEU A 165 3.97 11.31 15.76
CA LEU A 165 3.48 12.58 15.23
C LEU A 165 4.61 13.61 15.04
N ALA A 166 5.56 13.69 15.97
CA ALA A 166 6.73 14.53 15.84
C ALA A 166 7.64 14.07 14.69
N SER A 167 7.78 12.76 14.45
CA SER A 167 8.57 12.21 13.35
C SER A 167 7.98 12.57 11.98
N ILE A 168 6.67 12.35 11.78
CA ILE A 168 6.00 12.72 10.51
C ILE A 168 5.95 14.25 10.31
N SER A 169 5.97 15.02 11.40
CA SER A 169 5.98 16.50 11.39
C SER A 169 7.36 17.12 11.29
N ASN A 170 8.43 16.31 11.35
CA ASN A 170 9.78 16.82 11.17
C ASN A 170 9.93 17.36 9.74
N PRO A 171 10.36 18.64 9.56
CA PRO A 171 10.57 19.24 8.24
C PRO A 171 11.46 18.43 7.29
N ALA A 172 12.43 17.66 7.81
CA ALA A 172 13.32 16.83 7.02
C ALA A 172 12.63 15.60 6.40
N ASN A 173 11.43 15.25 6.88
CA ASN A 173 10.61 14.17 6.37
C ASN A 173 9.48 14.68 5.45
N ARG A 174 9.47 15.98 5.12
CA ARG A 174 8.43 16.64 4.32
C ARG A 174 8.90 16.90 2.88
N ALA A 175 8.03 16.61 1.91
CA ALA A 175 8.26 16.77 0.48
C ALA A 175 8.14 18.24 0.04
N THR A 176 9.16 19.04 0.35
CA THR A 176 9.18 20.51 0.15
C THR A 176 9.98 21.01 -1.06
N SER A 177 10.62 20.10 -1.79
CA SER A 177 11.48 20.45 -2.92
C SER A 177 10.71 20.99 -4.12
N PRO A 178 11.28 21.94 -4.91
CA PRO A 178 10.66 22.44 -6.14
C PRO A 178 10.38 21.37 -7.22
N ILE A 179 10.99 20.20 -7.11
CA ILE A 179 10.70 19.08 -8.02
C ILE A 179 9.31 18.49 -7.76
N PHE A 180 8.82 18.54 -6.52
CA PHE A 180 7.51 18.01 -6.17
C PHE A 180 6.46 19.02 -6.61
N LYS A 181 5.67 18.62 -7.60
CA LYS A 181 4.59 19.42 -8.18
C LYS A 181 3.25 18.89 -7.70
N TYR A 182 2.75 19.44 -6.60
CA TYR A 182 1.43 19.12 -6.09
C TYR A 182 0.38 19.54 -7.13
N GLY A 183 -0.51 18.60 -7.47
CA GLY A 183 -1.46 18.77 -8.58
C GLY A 183 -0.82 18.93 -9.95
N TYR A 184 0.47 18.61 -10.10
CA TYR A 184 1.30 18.94 -11.27
C TYR A 184 1.40 20.45 -11.56
N GLN A 185 1.08 21.31 -10.59
CA GLN A 185 1.04 22.77 -10.76
C GLN A 185 2.01 23.50 -9.84
N VAL A 186 1.90 23.25 -8.52
CA VAL A 186 2.55 24.08 -7.50
C VAL A 186 3.60 23.30 -6.71
N SER A 187 4.66 23.99 -6.29
CA SER A 187 5.60 23.45 -5.31
C SER A 187 5.31 24.04 -3.95
N ILE A 188 5.26 23.18 -2.93
CA ILE A 188 5.05 23.59 -1.55
C ILE A 188 6.42 23.66 -0.87
N VAL A 189 6.86 24.85 -0.47
CA VAL A 189 8.15 25.04 0.22
C VAL A 189 8.03 25.09 1.74
N ASP A 190 6.80 25.27 2.24
CA ASP A 190 6.50 25.28 3.67
C ASP A 190 6.30 23.83 4.16
N PRO A 191 7.19 23.28 5.01
CA PRO A 191 7.10 21.91 5.49
C PRO A 191 5.82 21.61 6.27
N LEU A 192 5.21 22.61 6.91
CA LEU A 192 3.96 22.43 7.65
C LEU A 192 2.79 22.09 6.71
N LYS A 193 2.89 22.48 5.44
CA LYS A 193 1.82 22.33 4.43
C LYS A 193 2.07 21.18 3.46
N ALA A 194 3.26 20.58 3.47
CA ALA A 194 3.68 19.55 2.53
C ALA A 194 3.34 18.14 3.03
N PHE A 195 3.24 17.19 2.11
CA PHE A 195 3.16 15.77 2.46
C PHE A 195 4.44 15.27 3.12
N THR A 196 4.30 14.23 3.92
CA THR A 196 5.37 13.43 4.51
C THR A 196 5.76 12.32 3.53
N PHE A 197 7.03 11.94 3.48
CA PHE A 197 7.46 10.78 2.69
C PHE A 197 6.89 9.48 3.27
N ARG A 198 6.50 8.57 2.38
CA ARG A 198 5.90 7.26 2.65
C ARG A 198 6.67 6.45 3.68
N LEU A 199 7.95 6.18 3.41
CA LEU A 199 8.81 5.44 4.32
C LEU A 199 9.74 6.44 5.02
N LEU A 200 9.69 6.45 6.35
CA LEU A 200 10.59 7.21 7.19
C LEU A 200 11.82 6.38 7.53
N ALA A 201 12.98 6.86 7.08
CA ALA A 201 14.26 6.27 7.39
C ALA A 201 14.70 6.61 8.82
N THR A 202 15.27 5.64 9.52
CA THR A 202 16.06 5.94 10.74
C THR A 202 17.24 6.85 10.41
N ASN A 203 17.92 6.61 9.28
CA ASN A 203 19.05 7.41 8.80
C ASN A 203 19.05 7.49 7.26
N TYR A 204 19.68 8.54 6.72
CA TYR A 204 19.92 8.61 5.28
C TYR A 204 20.92 7.55 4.81
N TYR A 205 22.04 7.42 5.52
CA TYR A 205 23.03 6.37 5.31
C TYR A 205 22.70 5.18 6.21
N ASN A 206 22.52 4.01 5.60
CA ASN A 206 22.23 2.76 6.29
C ASN A 206 23.32 1.73 5.95
N LYS A 207 23.74 0.93 6.94
CA LYS A 207 24.53 -0.26 6.61
C LYS A 207 23.64 -1.25 5.87
N ASP A 208 24.17 -1.90 4.84
CA ASP A 208 23.44 -3.01 4.21
C ASP A 208 23.07 -4.05 5.30
N PRO A 209 21.83 -4.57 5.34
CA PRO A 209 21.42 -5.55 6.37
C PRO A 209 22.29 -6.81 6.48
N PHE A 210 23.04 -7.18 5.44
CA PHE A 210 24.00 -8.29 5.49
C PHE A 210 25.40 -7.88 6.02
N PHE A 211 25.63 -6.61 6.34
CA PHE A 211 26.87 -6.14 6.98
C PHE A 211 27.11 -6.88 8.30
N GLY A 212 28.34 -7.36 8.51
CA GLY A 212 28.73 -8.19 9.64
C GLY A 212 28.24 -9.64 9.58
N GLY A 213 27.52 -10.03 8.53
CA GLY A 213 26.98 -11.38 8.34
C GLY A 213 27.75 -12.21 7.30
N PRO A 214 27.34 -13.48 7.09
CA PRO A 214 27.99 -14.40 6.16
C PRO A 214 27.82 -14.01 4.69
N TYR A 215 26.97 -13.03 4.36
CA TYR A 215 26.80 -12.54 3.00
C TYR A 215 27.59 -11.26 2.69
N GLN A 216 28.33 -10.70 3.64
CA GLN A 216 29.05 -9.44 3.43
C GLN A 216 30.00 -9.48 2.22
N GLN A 217 30.62 -10.63 1.92
CA GLN A 217 31.51 -10.77 0.75
C GLN A 217 30.79 -10.75 -0.61
N PHE A 218 29.46 -10.82 -0.64
CA PHE A 218 28.69 -10.68 -1.87
C PHE A 218 28.45 -9.23 -2.26
N PHE A 219 28.91 -8.27 -1.45
CA PHE A 219 28.87 -6.86 -1.80
C PHE A 219 30.25 -6.34 -2.14
N SER A 220 30.25 -5.52 -3.16
CA SER A 220 31.40 -4.70 -3.53
C SER A 220 30.89 -3.32 -3.92
N TRP A 221 31.81 -2.40 -4.19
CA TRP A 221 31.48 -1.06 -4.63
C TRP A 221 32.38 -0.69 -5.81
N ASP A 222 31.88 0.14 -6.73
CA ASP A 222 32.60 0.57 -7.93
C ASP A 222 33.22 1.98 -7.83
N TYR A 223 33.14 2.59 -6.64
CA TYR A 223 33.65 3.94 -6.36
C TYR A 223 34.89 3.94 -5.45
N ASP A 224 35.61 5.06 -5.37
CA ASP A 224 36.73 5.24 -4.43
C ASP A 224 36.23 5.87 -3.11
N PRO A 225 36.22 5.12 -1.98
CA PRO A 225 35.77 5.66 -0.70
C PRO A 225 36.61 6.82 -0.18
N PHE A 226 37.88 6.95 -0.58
CA PHE A 226 38.73 8.08 -0.18
C PHE A 226 38.33 9.37 -0.90
N VAL A 227 37.93 9.26 -2.16
CA VAL A 227 37.38 10.41 -2.91
C VAL A 227 36.04 10.80 -2.32
N LEU A 228 35.20 9.82 -1.98
CA LEU A 228 33.87 10.07 -1.41
C LEU A 228 33.96 10.79 -0.07
N ALA A 229 34.78 10.27 0.85
CA ALA A 229 35.03 10.89 2.16
C ALA A 229 35.59 12.32 2.08
N ARG A 230 36.42 12.63 1.08
CA ARG A 230 36.95 13.99 0.89
C ARG A 230 35.85 14.99 0.51
N ASN A 231 34.83 14.53 -0.19
CA ASN A 231 33.75 15.35 -0.73
C ASN A 231 32.45 15.23 0.08
N ASP A 232 32.49 14.49 1.19
CA ASP A 232 31.34 14.30 2.05
C ASP A 232 31.12 15.55 2.93
N PRO A 233 29.95 16.21 2.84
CA PRO A 233 29.66 17.38 3.66
C PRO A 233 29.60 17.07 5.16
N GLU A 234 29.38 15.80 5.53
CA GLU A 234 29.31 15.35 6.92
C GLU A 234 30.67 14.91 7.49
N GLY A 235 31.72 14.89 6.67
CA GLY A 235 33.10 14.63 7.11
C GLY A 235 33.37 13.19 7.55
N HIS A 236 32.61 12.22 7.04
CA HIS A 236 32.84 10.81 7.32
C HIS A 236 34.19 10.32 6.78
N ASN A 237 34.77 9.31 7.43
CA ASN A 237 36.03 8.70 6.98
C ASN A 237 35.80 7.72 5.80
N PRO A 238 36.84 7.31 5.06
CA PRO A 238 36.70 6.39 3.92
C PRO A 238 36.09 5.02 4.27
N ASP A 239 36.30 4.53 5.50
CA ASP A 239 35.75 3.24 5.92
C ASP A 239 34.24 3.29 6.16
N PHE A 240 33.69 4.46 6.47
CA PHE A 240 32.24 4.67 6.61
C PHE A 240 31.51 4.22 5.36
N PHE A 241 31.96 4.65 4.18
CA PHE A 241 31.33 4.41 2.88
C PHE A 241 31.45 2.98 2.36
N LYS A 242 32.11 2.09 3.10
CA LYS A 242 32.12 0.66 2.80
C LYS A 242 30.84 0.02 3.34
N PHE A 243 30.13 -0.71 2.49
CA PHE A 243 28.89 -1.42 2.83
C PHE A 243 27.75 -0.50 3.30
N VAL A 244 27.71 0.73 2.77
CA VAL A 244 26.64 1.70 3.05
C VAL A 244 25.73 1.80 1.84
N THR A 245 24.44 1.74 2.10
CA THR A 245 23.38 2.06 1.16
C THR A 245 22.74 3.37 1.59
N THR A 246 22.24 4.15 0.65
CA THR A 246 21.46 5.35 0.96
C THR A 246 19.97 5.05 0.87
N TRP A 247 19.19 5.77 1.65
CA TRP A 247 17.73 5.73 1.59
C TRP A 247 17.21 6.10 0.19
N SER A 248 16.32 5.26 -0.35
CA SER A 248 15.87 5.36 -1.75
C SER A 248 14.37 5.61 -1.91
N ASP A 249 13.56 5.47 -0.85
CA ASP A 249 12.13 5.73 -0.94
C ASP A 249 11.78 7.15 -0.45
N TRP A 250 11.48 8.02 -1.40
CA TRP A 250 11.14 9.42 -1.16
C TRP A 250 9.78 9.78 -1.76
N LYS A 251 8.83 8.84 -1.75
CA LYS A 251 7.50 9.01 -2.34
C LYS A 251 6.52 9.66 -1.35
N PRO A 252 5.99 10.87 -1.59
CA PRO A 252 4.92 11.42 -0.77
C PRO A 252 3.54 10.98 -1.33
N LEU A 253 3.10 9.76 -0.99
CA LEU A 253 1.85 9.19 -1.52
C LEU A 253 0.61 9.77 -0.82
N THR A 254 -0.42 10.10 -1.59
CA THR A 254 -1.61 10.78 -1.09
C THR A 254 -2.40 9.92 -0.09
N GLY A 255 -2.64 8.65 -0.38
CA GLY A 255 -3.40 7.74 0.49
C GLY A 255 -2.73 7.55 1.86
N GLU A 256 -1.43 7.26 1.86
CA GLU A 256 -0.67 7.10 3.10
C GLU A 256 -0.57 8.40 3.90
N ASN A 257 -0.47 9.55 3.23
CA ASN A 257 -0.55 10.83 3.91
C ASN A 257 -1.94 11.09 4.50
N ALA A 258 -3.03 10.63 3.87
CA ALA A 258 -4.35 10.70 4.48
C ALA A 258 -4.38 9.88 5.78
N TRP A 259 -3.81 8.67 5.77
CA TRP A 259 -3.65 7.87 6.98
C TRP A 259 -2.81 8.56 8.06
N ALA A 260 -1.60 8.98 7.71
CA ALA A 260 -0.63 9.53 8.64
C ALA A 260 -0.98 10.92 9.18
N GLN A 261 -1.71 11.74 8.41
CA GLN A 261 -1.96 13.13 8.77
C GLN A 261 -3.41 13.40 9.17
N LEU A 262 -4.37 12.61 8.69
CA LEU A 262 -5.80 12.83 8.92
C LEU A 262 -6.49 11.69 9.68
N ILE A 263 -6.06 10.44 9.54
CA ILE A 263 -6.76 9.30 10.17
C ILE A 263 -6.10 8.91 11.49
N GLY A 264 -4.88 8.38 11.45
CA GLY A 264 -4.20 7.78 12.61
C GLY A 264 -4.09 8.70 13.82
N PRO A 265 -3.43 9.86 13.69
CA PRO A 265 -3.28 10.79 14.81
C PRO A 265 -4.59 11.35 15.32
N LEU A 266 -5.55 11.65 14.42
CA LEU A 266 -6.84 12.23 14.83
C LEU A 266 -7.72 11.21 15.56
N GLN A 267 -7.75 9.96 15.10
CA GLN A 267 -8.47 8.88 15.79
C GLN A 267 -7.83 8.57 17.15
N ALA A 268 -6.50 8.54 17.24
CA ALA A 268 -5.80 8.37 18.52
C ALA A 268 -6.12 9.52 19.50
N GLU A 269 -6.06 10.77 19.03
CA GLU A 269 -6.36 11.95 19.83
C GLU A 269 -7.84 11.99 20.26
N TYR A 270 -8.76 11.61 19.37
CA TYR A 270 -10.18 11.45 19.68
C TYR A 270 -10.38 10.46 20.84
N VAL A 271 -9.69 9.31 20.78
CA VAL A 271 -9.73 8.30 21.85
C VAL A 271 -9.17 8.84 23.16
N PHE A 272 -8.04 9.57 23.16
CA PHE A 272 -7.43 10.10 24.39
C PHE A 272 -8.24 11.21 25.06
N THR A 273 -9.01 11.96 24.28
CA THR A 273 -9.75 13.14 24.74
C THR A 273 -11.25 12.90 24.88
N GLU A 274 -11.70 11.66 24.64
CA GLU A 274 -13.12 11.29 24.62
C GLU A 274 -13.92 12.20 23.67
N GLY A 275 -13.33 12.51 22.52
CA GLY A 275 -13.89 13.37 21.48
C GLY A 275 -13.77 14.88 21.72
N LYS A 276 -13.19 15.33 22.83
CA LYS A 276 -12.97 16.77 23.12
C LYS A 276 -11.56 17.19 22.77
N ILE A 277 -11.24 17.18 21.47
CA ILE A 277 -9.90 17.51 20.98
C ILE A 277 -9.61 19.01 21.17
N PRO A 278 -8.55 19.39 21.90
CA PRO A 278 -8.15 20.79 22.03
C PRO A 278 -7.70 21.38 20.69
N ILE A 279 -8.01 22.65 20.45
CA ILE A 279 -7.60 23.35 19.22
C ILE A 279 -6.07 23.41 19.06
N ASP A 280 -5.34 23.46 20.16
CA ASP A 280 -3.87 23.45 20.21
C ASP A 280 -3.26 22.04 20.18
N SER A 281 -4.07 21.00 20.00
CA SER A 281 -3.57 19.64 19.80
C SER A 281 -2.67 19.58 18.57
N ALA A 282 -1.46 19.04 18.74
CA ALA A 282 -0.50 18.90 17.66
C ALA A 282 -1.06 18.07 16.49
N ALA A 283 -1.89 17.05 16.78
CA ALA A 283 -2.51 16.21 15.76
C ALA A 283 -3.49 17.02 14.91
N LEU A 284 -4.33 17.83 15.55
CA LEU A 284 -5.30 18.68 14.88
C LEU A 284 -4.62 19.79 14.06
N GLN A 285 -3.61 20.45 14.63
CA GLN A 285 -2.85 21.48 13.92
C GLN A 285 -2.12 20.92 12.70
N ASN A 286 -1.51 19.74 12.83
CA ASN A 286 -0.91 19.04 11.70
C ASN A 286 -1.95 18.76 10.60
N ALA A 287 -3.11 18.21 10.95
CA ALA A 287 -4.17 17.90 10.00
C ALA A 287 -4.70 19.15 9.27
N ILE A 288 -4.94 20.25 9.98
CA ILE A 288 -5.39 21.52 9.38
C ILE A 288 -4.34 22.05 8.40
N ASN A 289 -3.06 22.06 8.78
CA ASN A 289 -2.00 22.60 7.92
C ASN A 289 -1.81 21.76 6.64
N SER A 290 -1.97 20.44 6.76
CA SER A 290 -1.87 19.49 5.65
C SER A 290 -2.98 19.62 4.61
N LEU A 291 -4.13 20.23 4.93
CA LEU A 291 -5.23 20.43 3.96
C LEU A 291 -4.78 21.19 2.71
N PHE A 292 -3.75 22.03 2.82
CA PHE A 292 -3.20 22.73 1.66
C PHE A 292 -2.62 21.77 0.62
N ALA A 293 -1.81 20.78 1.04
CA ALA A 293 -1.29 19.77 0.12
C ALA A 293 -2.40 18.94 -0.50
N PHE A 294 -3.37 18.45 0.30
CA PHE A 294 -4.51 17.72 -0.24
C PHE A 294 -5.27 18.55 -1.27
N SER A 295 -5.64 19.80 -0.95
CA SER A 295 -6.35 20.65 -1.91
C SER A 295 -5.54 20.95 -3.17
N ALA A 296 -4.21 21.07 -3.05
CA ALA A 296 -3.32 21.25 -4.19
C ALA A 296 -3.24 20.00 -5.09
N MET A 297 -3.48 18.81 -4.54
CA MET A 297 -3.51 17.53 -5.26
C MET A 297 -4.85 17.25 -5.98
N GLN A 298 -5.89 18.03 -5.67
CA GLN A 298 -7.23 17.80 -6.20
C GLN A 298 -7.37 18.27 -7.66
N THR A 299 -7.99 17.44 -8.48
CA THR A 299 -8.26 17.68 -9.91
C THR A 299 -9.61 18.36 -10.17
N GLY A 300 -9.83 18.83 -11.41
CA GLY A 300 -11.11 19.37 -11.86
C GLY A 300 -12.25 18.35 -11.80
N THR A 301 -11.97 17.07 -12.10
CA THR A 301 -12.97 15.98 -11.98
C THR A 301 -13.37 15.68 -10.53
N GLY A 302 -12.54 16.08 -9.55
CA GLY A 302 -12.76 15.88 -8.12
C GLY A 302 -11.83 14.87 -7.46
N ALA A 303 -11.13 14.05 -8.24
CA ALA A 303 -10.16 13.07 -7.75
C ALA A 303 -8.90 13.74 -7.17
N PHE A 304 -8.14 12.99 -6.37
CA PHE A 304 -6.81 13.34 -5.91
C PHE A 304 -5.78 12.47 -6.62
N TYR A 305 -4.69 13.08 -7.08
CA TYR A 305 -3.57 12.34 -7.66
C TYR A 305 -2.89 11.42 -6.64
N TYR A 306 -2.35 10.31 -7.12
CA TYR A 306 -1.61 9.32 -6.32
C TYR A 306 -0.37 9.92 -5.65
N ALA A 307 0.40 10.72 -6.39
CA ALA A 307 1.59 11.41 -5.88
C ALA A 307 1.79 12.76 -6.59
N PRO A 308 2.49 13.73 -5.96
CA PRO A 308 2.95 14.93 -6.65
C PRO A 308 3.76 14.60 -7.90
N GLY A 309 3.70 15.46 -8.91
CA GLY A 309 4.57 15.34 -10.08
C GLY A 309 6.05 15.45 -9.71
N GLY A 310 6.91 14.81 -10.52
CA GLY A 310 8.36 14.81 -10.33
C GLY A 310 8.88 13.77 -9.32
N VAL A 311 8.00 12.93 -8.76
CA VAL A 311 8.38 11.81 -7.89
C VAL A 311 9.01 10.69 -8.72
N GLN A 312 10.12 10.15 -8.21
CA GLN A 312 10.76 8.95 -8.75
C GLN A 312 10.51 7.78 -7.80
N ASP A 313 10.07 6.65 -8.35
CA ASP A 313 10.03 5.35 -7.70
C ASP A 313 11.33 4.57 -7.95
N GLY A 314 11.54 3.47 -7.21
CA GLY A 314 12.69 2.58 -7.41
C GLY A 314 12.75 1.93 -8.80
N GLN A 315 11.68 1.99 -9.60
CA GLN A 315 11.65 1.53 -11.00
C GLN A 315 11.82 2.65 -12.03
N GLY A 316 11.74 3.92 -11.61
CA GLY A 316 11.70 5.08 -12.51
C GLY A 316 10.64 6.10 -12.12
N PRO A 317 10.35 7.09 -12.98
CA PRO A 317 9.32 8.09 -12.69
C PRO A 317 7.92 7.47 -12.59
N ILE A 318 7.11 7.96 -11.64
CA ILE A 318 5.68 7.60 -11.57
C ILE A 318 4.97 8.22 -12.78
N PRO A 319 4.09 7.47 -13.48
CA PRO A 319 3.29 8.00 -14.57
C PRO A 319 2.57 9.31 -14.18
N PRO A 320 2.69 10.38 -15.01
CA PRO A 320 1.93 11.59 -14.77
C PRO A 320 0.42 11.31 -14.79
N GLY A 321 -0.31 11.98 -13.89
CA GLY A 321 -1.75 11.94 -13.88
C GLY A 321 -2.38 10.76 -13.15
N GLU A 322 -1.58 9.86 -12.57
CA GLU A 322 -2.07 8.65 -11.91
C GLU A 322 -2.98 8.95 -10.71
N VAL A 323 -4.09 8.21 -10.62
CA VAL A 323 -5.09 8.27 -9.55
C VAL A 323 -5.33 6.86 -9.04
N SER A 324 -5.12 6.63 -7.74
CA SER A 324 -5.50 5.41 -7.03
C SER A 324 -6.85 5.63 -6.33
N LEU A 325 -7.80 4.70 -6.49
CA LEU A 325 -9.10 4.80 -5.82
C LEU A 325 -9.00 4.49 -4.32
N GLU A 326 -8.09 3.60 -3.92
CA GLU A 326 -7.78 3.33 -2.52
C GLU A 326 -7.32 4.60 -1.79
N ASP A 327 -6.45 5.39 -2.44
CA ASP A 327 -5.99 6.67 -1.93
C ASP A 327 -7.14 7.66 -1.78
N ASN A 328 -8.04 7.71 -2.77
CA ASN A 328 -9.19 8.62 -2.74
C ASN A 328 -10.20 8.23 -1.65
N PHE A 329 -10.39 6.94 -1.36
CA PHE A 329 -11.17 6.48 -0.20
C PHE A 329 -10.49 6.82 1.13
N SER A 330 -9.16 6.73 1.20
CA SER A 330 -8.40 7.15 2.38
C SER A 330 -8.51 8.67 2.61
N VAL A 331 -8.45 9.48 1.55
CA VAL A 331 -8.69 10.93 1.62
C VAL A 331 -10.11 11.22 2.07
N LEU A 332 -11.12 10.53 1.52
CA LEU A 332 -12.50 10.67 1.98
C LEU A 332 -12.59 10.45 3.49
N ALA A 333 -12.11 9.30 3.98
CA ALA A 333 -12.13 8.99 5.41
C ALA A 333 -11.44 10.06 6.26
N GLY A 334 -10.23 10.47 5.87
CA GLY A 334 -9.46 11.50 6.57
C GLY A 334 -10.17 12.85 6.63
N LEU A 335 -10.72 13.33 5.51
CA LEU A 335 -11.46 14.60 5.46
C LEU A 335 -12.71 14.57 6.33
N GLN A 336 -13.41 13.43 6.40
CA GLN A 336 -14.63 13.28 7.21
C GLN A 336 -14.33 13.23 8.71
N ILE A 337 -13.29 12.49 9.10
CA ILE A 337 -12.82 12.45 10.49
C ILE A 337 -12.44 13.86 10.93
N LEU A 338 -11.65 14.58 10.13
CA LEU A 338 -11.28 15.95 10.45
C LEU A 338 -12.49 16.89 10.49
N ARG A 339 -13.43 16.79 9.54
CA ARG A 339 -14.67 17.58 9.54
C ARG A 339 -15.46 17.38 10.84
N GLY A 340 -15.71 16.14 11.22
CA GLY A 340 -16.45 15.80 12.45
C GLY A 340 -15.76 16.31 13.71
N ILE A 341 -14.42 16.28 13.75
CA ILE A 341 -13.64 16.87 14.85
C ILE A 341 -13.80 18.40 14.88
N LEU A 342 -13.64 19.07 13.74
CA LEU A 342 -13.68 20.53 13.64
C LEU A 342 -15.07 21.11 13.95
N GLU A 343 -16.15 20.43 13.55
CA GLU A 343 -17.53 20.79 13.88
C GLU A 343 -17.79 20.78 15.40
N ASN A 344 -17.05 19.95 16.15
CA ASN A 344 -17.14 19.83 17.60
C ASN A 344 -16.02 20.61 18.35
N THR A 345 -15.15 21.30 17.62
CA THR A 345 -14.07 22.14 18.18
C THR A 345 -14.53 23.59 18.33
N GLN A 346 -13.83 24.38 19.16
CA GLN A 346 -14.05 25.83 19.24
C GLN A 346 -13.91 26.47 17.86
N GLN A 347 -14.94 27.21 17.42
CA GLN A 347 -14.97 27.84 16.10
C GLN A 347 -14.10 29.09 16.07
N THR A 348 -12.86 28.94 15.60
CA THR A 348 -11.96 30.05 15.26
C THR A 348 -11.94 30.31 13.75
N THR A 349 -11.22 31.34 13.31
CA THR A 349 -11.01 31.63 11.89
C THR A 349 -10.31 30.46 11.19
N GLU A 350 -9.32 29.85 11.84
CA GLU A 350 -8.59 28.69 11.32
C GLU A 350 -9.52 27.48 11.15
N VAL A 351 -10.34 27.17 12.16
CA VAL A 351 -11.31 26.06 12.11
C VAL A 351 -12.35 26.29 11.02
N THR A 352 -12.90 27.49 10.93
CA THR A 352 -13.89 27.84 9.90
C THR A 352 -13.29 27.77 8.50
N GLY A 353 -12.03 28.23 8.33
CA GLY A 353 -11.30 28.12 7.06
C GLY A 353 -11.01 26.67 6.69
N ALA A 354 -10.61 25.83 7.64
CA ALA A 354 -10.39 24.40 7.42
C ALA A 354 -11.68 23.68 6.99
N LEU A 355 -12.80 23.94 7.68
CA LEU A 355 -14.12 23.41 7.29
C LEU A 355 -14.52 23.83 5.87
N HIS A 356 -14.25 25.08 5.49
CA HIS A 356 -14.49 25.55 4.13
C HIS A 356 -13.63 24.85 3.08
N HIS A 357 -12.35 24.62 3.36
CA HIS A 357 -11.47 23.86 2.46
C HIS A 357 -11.90 22.40 2.31
N ILE A 358 -12.33 21.77 3.41
CA ILE A 358 -12.89 20.42 3.39
C ILE A 358 -14.17 20.37 2.55
N ASP A 359 -15.06 21.35 2.70
CA ASP A 359 -16.28 21.46 1.91
C ASP A 359 -15.99 21.54 0.41
N ILE A 360 -15.04 22.39 -0.01
CA ILE A 360 -14.59 22.46 -1.41
C ILE A 360 -14.07 21.10 -1.89
N MET A 361 -13.23 20.44 -1.08
CA MET A 361 -12.64 19.16 -1.45
C MET A 361 -13.69 18.06 -1.60
N LEU A 362 -14.72 18.04 -0.75
CA LEU A 362 -15.78 17.03 -0.81
C LEU A 362 -16.85 17.32 -1.86
N ASN A 363 -17.32 18.56 -1.92
CA ASN A 363 -18.54 18.97 -2.61
C ASN A 363 -18.33 19.83 -3.86
N GLY A 364 -17.09 20.26 -4.10
CA GLY A 364 -16.74 21.10 -5.25
C GLY A 364 -16.63 22.58 -4.92
N GLY A 365 -15.99 23.34 -5.80
CA GLY A 365 -15.70 24.75 -5.59
C GLY A 365 -14.43 25.18 -6.34
N ILE A 366 -13.81 26.28 -5.91
CA ILE A 366 -12.53 26.73 -6.47
C ILE A 366 -11.40 26.13 -5.63
N THR A 367 -10.53 25.35 -6.26
CA THR A 367 -9.36 24.74 -5.60
C THR A 367 -8.33 25.80 -5.23
N VAL A 368 -7.34 25.44 -4.39
CA VAL A 368 -6.19 26.31 -4.10
C VAL A 368 -5.35 26.62 -5.35
N ASN A 369 -5.46 25.81 -6.40
CA ASN A 369 -4.82 26.03 -7.70
C ASN A 369 -5.62 26.98 -8.63
N GLY A 370 -6.81 27.43 -8.20
CA GLY A 370 -7.58 28.48 -8.88
C GLY A 370 -8.57 28.01 -9.95
N TYR A 371 -8.67 26.69 -10.21
CA TYR A 371 -9.69 26.13 -11.11
C TYR A 371 -10.86 25.52 -10.32
N GLN A 372 -11.97 25.32 -11.03
CA GLN A 372 -13.15 24.68 -10.47
C GLN A 372 -12.97 23.16 -10.38
N THR A 373 -13.43 22.56 -9.29
CA THR A 373 -13.52 21.11 -9.10
C THR A 373 -14.95 20.67 -8.85
N HIS A 374 -15.30 19.46 -9.29
CA HIS A 374 -16.56 18.81 -8.96
C HIS A 374 -16.62 18.26 -7.52
N GLY A 375 -15.48 18.14 -6.85
CA GLY A 375 -15.38 17.57 -5.51
C GLY A 375 -15.31 16.04 -5.49
N LEU A 376 -14.74 15.50 -4.41
CA LEU A 376 -14.44 14.07 -4.25
C LEU A 376 -15.69 13.19 -4.31
N LEU A 377 -16.79 13.62 -3.69
CA LEU A 377 -18.02 12.83 -3.69
C LEU A 377 -18.60 12.68 -5.10
N SER A 378 -18.53 13.74 -5.91
CA SER A 378 -18.93 13.68 -7.32
C SER A 378 -18.04 12.73 -8.12
N PHE A 379 -16.73 12.79 -7.93
CA PHE A 379 -15.79 11.87 -8.57
C PHE A 379 -16.07 10.41 -8.20
N LEU A 380 -16.22 10.11 -6.90
CA LEU A 380 -16.48 8.74 -6.45
C LEU A 380 -17.81 8.22 -7.01
N TYR A 381 -18.86 9.03 -7.05
CA TYR A 381 -20.15 8.64 -7.61
C TYR A 381 -20.11 8.41 -9.13
N ASN A 382 -19.45 9.30 -9.88
CA ASN A 382 -19.49 9.29 -11.35
C ASN A 382 -18.38 8.44 -11.99
N GLY A 383 -17.23 8.28 -11.34
CA GLY A 383 -16.02 7.71 -11.94
C GLY A 383 -15.40 6.49 -11.27
N SER A 384 -15.71 6.21 -10.00
CA SER A 384 -14.99 5.16 -9.26
C SER A 384 -15.47 3.72 -9.51
N PHE A 385 -16.70 3.54 -9.97
CA PHE A 385 -17.36 2.23 -9.99
C PHE A 385 -17.46 1.63 -11.40
N ASP A 386 -16.90 0.43 -11.58
CA ASP A 386 -17.06 -0.37 -12.78
C ASP A 386 -18.41 -1.09 -12.74
N ARG A 387 -19.41 -0.51 -13.42
CA ARG A 387 -20.76 -1.09 -13.49
C ARG A 387 -20.80 -2.43 -14.21
N GLN A 388 -19.85 -2.71 -15.10
CA GLN A 388 -19.82 -3.95 -15.86
C GLN A 388 -19.29 -5.09 -14.98
N LYS A 389 -18.24 -4.84 -14.21
CA LYS A 389 -17.67 -5.83 -13.29
C LYS A 389 -18.33 -5.86 -11.92
N GLY A 390 -19.05 -4.80 -11.54
CA GLY A 390 -19.74 -4.68 -10.26
C GLY A 390 -18.80 -4.45 -9.07
N VAL A 391 -17.64 -3.83 -9.30
CA VAL A 391 -16.59 -3.50 -8.31
C VAL A 391 -16.03 -2.10 -8.57
N PHE A 392 -15.25 -1.56 -7.64
CA PHE A 392 -14.55 -0.30 -7.87
C PHE A 392 -13.33 -0.52 -8.79
N TYR A 393 -13.01 0.48 -9.61
CA TYR A 393 -11.73 0.53 -10.31
C TYR A 393 -10.58 0.63 -9.31
N THR A 394 -9.45 0.02 -9.62
CA THR A 394 -8.23 0.15 -8.78
C THR A 394 -7.58 1.52 -9.00
N GLN A 395 -7.47 1.92 -10.26
CA GLN A 395 -6.73 3.12 -10.66
C GLN A 395 -7.26 3.72 -11.97
N GLY A 396 -6.67 4.83 -12.37
CA GLY A 396 -6.83 5.45 -13.68
C GLY A 396 -5.94 6.69 -13.81
N SER A 397 -6.23 7.54 -14.80
CA SER A 397 -5.44 8.73 -15.06
C SER A 397 -6.27 9.98 -15.34
N ILE A 398 -5.71 11.14 -14.96
CA ILE A 398 -6.17 12.49 -15.33
C ILE A 398 -4.93 13.27 -15.78
N ASN A 399 -4.86 13.67 -17.03
CA ASN A 399 -3.68 14.33 -17.61
C ASN A 399 -3.71 15.86 -17.47
N ILE A 400 -4.92 16.44 -17.42
CA ILE A 400 -5.17 17.88 -17.38
C ILE A 400 -5.75 18.22 -16.00
N PRO A 401 -4.95 18.78 -15.06
CA PRO A 401 -5.39 19.01 -13.69
C PRO A 401 -6.66 19.84 -13.53
N SER A 402 -6.89 20.83 -14.41
CA SER A 402 -8.06 21.71 -14.35
C SER A 402 -9.29 21.17 -15.08
N SER A 403 -9.18 20.05 -15.78
CA SER A 403 -10.27 19.54 -16.61
C SER A 403 -11.36 18.89 -15.74
N PRO A 404 -12.65 19.21 -15.97
CA PRO A 404 -13.76 18.57 -15.29
C PRO A 404 -14.07 17.15 -15.81
N ASP A 405 -13.61 16.82 -17.02
CA ASP A 405 -14.04 15.68 -17.84
C ASP A 405 -12.85 14.92 -18.45
N ASP A 406 -11.78 14.75 -17.68
CA ASP A 406 -10.54 14.08 -18.13
C ASP A 406 -10.26 12.78 -17.37
N TRP A 407 -11.30 12.17 -16.78
CA TRP A 407 -11.13 10.90 -16.06
C TRP A 407 -11.05 9.73 -17.04
N MET A 408 -9.94 8.99 -16.96
CA MET A 408 -9.76 7.74 -17.69
C MET A 408 -9.56 6.60 -16.70
N PRO A 409 -10.61 5.85 -16.33
CA PRO A 409 -10.44 4.69 -15.47
C PRO A 409 -9.59 3.64 -16.19
N ASP A 410 -8.78 2.90 -15.43
CA ASP A 410 -8.06 1.77 -15.98
C ASP A 410 -9.01 0.61 -16.26
N ILE A 411 -9.48 0.56 -17.51
CA ILE A 411 -10.33 -0.51 -18.03
C ILE A 411 -9.50 -1.62 -18.71
N SER A 412 -8.17 -1.59 -18.59
CA SER A 412 -7.27 -2.61 -19.16
C SER A 412 -7.22 -3.91 -18.35
N GLU A 413 -7.79 -3.88 -17.15
CA GLU A 413 -7.71 -4.96 -16.18
C GLU A 413 -8.69 -6.09 -16.55
N ASP A 414 -8.20 -7.32 -16.70
CA ASP A 414 -8.98 -8.49 -16.31
C ASP A 414 -9.24 -8.39 -14.80
N LEU A 415 -10.44 -8.77 -14.34
CA LEU A 415 -10.91 -8.65 -12.96
C LEU A 415 -9.83 -9.11 -11.97
N THR A 416 -9.04 -10.11 -12.36
CA THR A 416 -7.91 -10.68 -11.63
C THR A 416 -6.87 -9.67 -11.13
N SER A 417 -6.55 -8.58 -11.83
CA SER A 417 -5.52 -7.64 -11.35
C SER A 417 -6.04 -6.59 -10.36
N MET A 418 -7.35 -6.53 -10.13
CA MET A 418 -7.94 -5.51 -9.26
C MET A 418 -7.57 -5.74 -7.80
N ALA A 419 -7.26 -4.66 -7.08
CA ALA A 419 -6.90 -4.75 -5.68
C ALA A 419 -8.11 -5.14 -4.80
N VAL A 420 -7.86 -5.88 -3.73
CA VAL A 420 -8.91 -6.28 -2.77
C VAL A 420 -9.28 -5.12 -1.84
N ASP A 421 -8.27 -4.41 -1.33
CA ASP A 421 -8.40 -3.29 -0.39
C ASP A 421 -9.26 -2.15 -0.96
N VAL A 422 -9.11 -1.75 -2.23
CA VAL A 422 -9.92 -0.68 -2.83
C VAL A 422 -11.42 -0.94 -2.66
N ASN A 423 -11.85 -2.20 -2.75
CA ASN A 423 -13.23 -2.61 -2.57
C ASN A 423 -13.65 -2.60 -1.09
N LEU A 424 -12.80 -3.14 -0.21
CA LEU A 424 -13.07 -3.20 1.22
C LEU A 424 -13.09 -1.82 1.88
N TRP A 425 -12.14 -0.97 1.49
CA TRP A 425 -11.95 0.40 1.96
C TRP A 425 -13.01 1.31 1.35
N GLY A 426 -13.37 1.12 0.09
CA GLY A 426 -14.48 1.82 -0.55
C GLY A 426 -15.79 1.64 0.22
N ILE A 427 -16.13 0.40 0.57
CA ILE A 427 -17.31 0.11 1.41
C ILE A 427 -17.14 0.71 2.81
N SER A 428 -15.96 0.57 3.44
CA SER A 428 -15.74 1.04 4.81
C SER A 428 -15.73 2.56 4.95
N ALA A 429 -15.29 3.30 3.92
CA ALA A 429 -15.19 4.76 3.91
C ALA A 429 -16.47 5.46 3.43
N LEU A 430 -17.14 4.93 2.39
CA LEU A 430 -18.45 5.45 1.97
C LEU A 430 -19.57 5.05 2.94
N GLY A 431 -19.45 3.86 3.52
CA GLY A 431 -20.51 3.18 4.25
C GLY A 431 -21.44 2.40 3.31
N VAL A 432 -21.96 1.29 3.84
CA VAL A 432 -22.79 0.33 3.07
C VAL A 432 -24.04 1.00 2.49
N GLU A 433 -24.72 1.83 3.29
CA GLU A 433 -25.90 2.57 2.86
C GLU A 433 -25.60 3.48 1.66
N THR A 434 -24.47 4.19 1.67
CA THR A 434 -24.09 5.07 0.57
C THR A 434 -23.79 4.28 -0.69
N VAL A 435 -23.03 3.18 -0.59
CA VAL A 435 -22.72 2.31 -1.74
C VAL A 435 -24.01 1.81 -2.38
N ASP A 436 -24.94 1.29 -1.59
CA ASP A 436 -26.22 0.78 -2.09
C ASP A 436 -27.11 1.90 -2.63
N LYS A 437 -27.13 3.06 -1.98
CA LYS A 437 -27.88 4.25 -2.43
C LYS A 437 -27.37 4.80 -3.76
N TRP A 438 -26.05 4.79 -3.97
CA TRP A 438 -25.40 5.38 -5.14
C TRP A 438 -25.40 4.45 -6.35
N PHE A 439 -25.09 3.18 -6.14
CA PHE A 439 -24.83 2.25 -7.24
C PHE A 439 -25.95 1.20 -7.43
N GLY A 440 -26.89 1.14 -6.50
CA GLY A 440 -28.06 0.25 -6.53
C GLY A 440 -28.14 -0.63 -5.29
N GLU A 441 -29.35 -0.94 -4.86
CA GLU A 441 -29.60 -1.79 -3.67
C GLU A 441 -28.83 -3.12 -3.76
N GLY A 442 -28.12 -3.48 -2.68
CA GLY A 442 -27.32 -4.71 -2.61
C GLY A 442 -25.97 -4.65 -3.33
N THR A 443 -25.53 -3.48 -3.82
CA THR A 443 -24.21 -3.33 -4.47
C THR A 443 -23.07 -3.70 -3.53
N ALA A 444 -23.09 -3.25 -2.27
CA ALA A 444 -22.05 -3.60 -1.31
C ALA A 444 -21.98 -5.13 -1.07
N LEU A 445 -23.13 -5.80 -1.01
CA LEU A 445 -23.21 -7.26 -0.94
C LEU A 445 -22.63 -7.94 -2.18
N ASN A 446 -22.90 -7.41 -3.37
CA ASN A 446 -22.34 -7.94 -4.61
C ASN A 446 -20.81 -7.78 -4.66
N ILE A 447 -20.29 -6.61 -4.29
CA ILE A 447 -18.85 -6.35 -4.19
C ILE A 447 -18.22 -7.37 -3.22
N TRP A 448 -18.78 -7.56 -2.03
CA TRP A 448 -18.26 -8.56 -1.08
C TRP A 448 -18.22 -9.95 -1.68
N ARG A 449 -19.28 -10.40 -2.36
CA ARG A 449 -19.31 -11.73 -2.99
C ARG A 449 -18.23 -11.90 -4.05
N ILE A 450 -17.96 -10.86 -4.84
CA ILE A 450 -16.85 -10.87 -5.81
C ILE A 450 -15.51 -10.97 -5.09
N VAL A 451 -15.27 -10.11 -4.09
CA VAL A 451 -14.04 -10.14 -3.29
C VAL A 451 -13.84 -11.48 -2.60
N ARG A 452 -14.89 -12.04 -2.00
CA ARG A 452 -14.88 -13.37 -1.38
C ARG A 452 -14.49 -14.46 -2.37
N ASN A 453 -15.09 -14.46 -3.56
CA ASN A 453 -14.94 -15.55 -4.52
C ASN A 453 -13.64 -15.46 -5.33
N HIS A 454 -13.08 -14.26 -5.53
CA HIS A 454 -11.90 -14.03 -6.36
C HIS A 454 -10.67 -13.59 -5.57
N GLY A 455 -10.86 -12.80 -4.52
CA GLY A 455 -9.82 -12.37 -3.59
C GLY A 455 -9.66 -13.28 -2.36
N GLY A 456 -10.58 -14.22 -2.13
CA GLY A 456 -10.55 -15.09 -0.95
C GLY A 456 -9.38 -16.07 -0.93
N TYR A 457 -8.87 -16.38 0.26
CA TYR A 457 -7.98 -17.52 0.50
C TYR A 457 -8.80 -18.62 1.16
N PHE A 458 -8.91 -19.78 0.49
CA PHE A 458 -9.73 -20.90 0.95
C PHE A 458 -8.89 -22.09 1.36
N GLN A 459 -9.24 -22.71 2.48
CA GLN A 459 -8.69 -23.98 2.92
C GLN A 459 -9.84 -24.90 3.32
N ASP A 460 -9.85 -26.11 2.76
CA ASP A 460 -10.93 -27.09 2.91
C ASP A 460 -12.34 -26.51 2.58
N SER A 461 -12.41 -25.64 1.58
CA SER A 461 -13.62 -24.89 1.15
C SER A 461 -14.15 -23.87 2.18
N GLU A 462 -13.40 -23.58 3.25
CA GLU A 462 -13.69 -22.51 4.19
C GLU A 462 -12.89 -21.25 3.85
N LEU A 463 -13.54 -20.10 3.92
CA LEU A 463 -12.90 -18.81 3.69
C LEU A 463 -12.03 -18.46 4.90
N TRP A 464 -10.72 -18.62 4.78
CA TRP A 464 -9.77 -18.33 5.85
C TRP A 464 -9.39 -16.85 5.90
N GLY A 465 -9.29 -16.22 4.72
CA GLY A 465 -8.80 -14.86 4.57
C GLY A 465 -9.07 -14.27 3.20
N VAL A 466 -8.44 -13.14 2.90
CA VAL A 466 -8.34 -12.57 1.55
C VAL A 466 -6.90 -12.19 1.21
N GLY A 467 -6.57 -12.12 -0.07
CA GLY A 467 -5.26 -11.76 -0.61
C GLY A 467 -5.12 -10.27 -0.94
N TYR A 468 -4.22 -9.95 -1.86
CA TYR A 468 -3.96 -8.58 -2.31
C TYR A 468 -4.76 -8.20 -3.55
N THR A 469 -4.95 -9.15 -4.48
CA THR A 469 -5.71 -8.93 -5.72
C THR A 469 -6.88 -9.91 -5.84
N LEU A 470 -7.77 -9.67 -6.80
CA LEU A 470 -8.82 -10.60 -7.20
C LEU A 470 -8.28 -11.78 -8.05
N ASN A 471 -6.95 -11.91 -8.22
CA ASN A 471 -6.32 -13.11 -8.79
C ASN A 471 -6.03 -14.17 -7.71
N ASN A 472 -6.43 -13.93 -6.46
CA ASN A 472 -6.06 -14.79 -5.36
C ASN A 472 -6.71 -16.17 -5.41
N HIS A 473 -7.93 -16.26 -5.96
CA HIS A 473 -8.70 -17.48 -6.14
C HIS A 473 -9.25 -17.57 -7.56
N THR A 474 -8.43 -18.08 -8.46
CA THR A 474 -8.75 -18.27 -9.88
C THR A 474 -8.37 -19.67 -10.33
N ASP A 475 -8.93 -20.13 -11.45
CA ASP A 475 -8.64 -21.45 -12.02
C ASP A 475 -7.23 -21.52 -12.63
N ILE A 476 -6.59 -20.37 -12.89
CA ILE A 476 -5.34 -20.27 -13.62
C ILE A 476 -4.35 -19.45 -12.80
N GLU A 477 -3.31 -20.13 -12.29
CA GLU A 477 -2.21 -19.51 -11.54
C GLU A 477 -2.69 -18.55 -10.42
N PRO A 478 -3.53 -19.04 -9.48
CA PRO A 478 -3.94 -18.23 -8.34
C PRO A 478 -2.73 -17.79 -7.51
N GLU A 479 -2.82 -16.60 -6.93
CA GLU A 479 -1.77 -16.11 -6.01
C GLU A 479 -1.69 -16.97 -4.75
N ASP A 480 -2.83 -17.51 -4.30
CA ASP A 480 -2.98 -18.35 -3.10
C ASP A 480 -2.25 -17.75 -1.89
N VAL A 481 -2.47 -16.46 -1.63
CA VAL A 481 -1.91 -15.70 -0.52
C VAL A 481 -3.00 -15.19 0.41
N MET A 482 -2.71 -15.19 1.70
CA MET A 482 -3.54 -14.59 2.72
C MET A 482 -2.82 -13.38 3.29
N SER A 483 -3.42 -12.19 3.17
CA SER A 483 -2.94 -10.93 3.72
C SER A 483 -3.63 -10.68 5.07
N ALA A 484 -2.85 -10.42 6.12
CA ALA A 484 -3.42 -10.14 7.45
C ALA A 484 -4.20 -8.82 7.45
N ASP A 485 -3.65 -7.78 6.83
CA ASP A 485 -4.27 -6.45 6.76
C ASP A 485 -5.58 -6.49 5.98
N ASN A 486 -5.58 -7.11 4.80
CA ASN A 486 -6.79 -7.20 3.97
C ASN A 486 -7.84 -8.13 4.61
N THR A 487 -7.41 -9.20 5.29
CA THR A 487 -8.34 -10.07 6.04
C THR A 487 -8.98 -9.31 7.21
N ALA A 488 -8.21 -8.51 7.96
CA ALA A 488 -8.75 -7.68 9.01
C ALA A 488 -9.67 -6.57 8.47
N SER A 489 -9.32 -5.97 7.33
CA SER A 489 -10.19 -5.02 6.63
C SER A 489 -11.50 -5.69 6.19
N ALA A 490 -11.46 -6.93 5.69
CA ALA A 490 -12.66 -7.69 5.34
C ALA A 490 -13.56 -7.96 6.55
N ILE A 491 -12.97 -8.28 7.71
CA ILE A 491 -13.69 -8.40 8.99
C ILE A 491 -14.40 -7.08 9.34
N ASN A 492 -13.74 -5.93 9.14
CA ASN A 492 -14.32 -4.61 9.36
C ASN A 492 -15.50 -4.32 8.39
N THR A 493 -15.31 -4.58 7.11
CA THR A 493 -16.33 -4.41 6.07
C THR A 493 -17.56 -5.28 6.33
N LEU A 494 -17.36 -6.57 6.64
CA LEU A 494 -18.44 -7.50 6.96
C LEU A 494 -19.28 -7.04 8.14
N ARG A 495 -18.66 -6.47 9.18
CA ARG A 495 -19.40 -5.89 10.32
C ARG A 495 -20.25 -4.70 9.92
N SER A 496 -19.72 -3.83 9.05
CA SER A 496 -20.48 -2.71 8.48
C SER A 496 -21.72 -3.20 7.74
N MET A 497 -21.56 -4.25 6.92
CA MET A 497 -22.66 -4.83 6.15
C MET A 497 -23.68 -5.55 7.02
N ILE A 498 -23.23 -6.34 8.00
CA ILE A 498 -24.12 -7.02 8.95
C ILE A 498 -24.93 -5.98 9.74
N ASN A 499 -24.30 -4.92 10.25
CA ASN A 499 -25.00 -3.85 10.96
C ASN A 499 -26.10 -3.24 10.07
N HIS A 500 -25.73 -2.80 8.87
CA HIS A 500 -26.68 -2.18 7.95
C HIS A 500 -27.83 -3.10 7.53
N TYR A 501 -27.52 -4.29 7.00
CA TYR A 501 -28.55 -5.19 6.47
C TYR A 501 -29.43 -5.81 7.57
N SER A 502 -28.88 -6.08 8.76
CA SER A 502 -29.70 -6.55 9.89
C SER A 502 -30.67 -5.47 10.38
N ALA A 503 -30.27 -4.19 10.38
CA ALA A 503 -31.16 -3.08 10.71
C ALA A 503 -32.33 -2.93 9.73
N LEU A 504 -32.13 -3.33 8.46
CA LEU A 504 -33.17 -3.41 7.44
C LEU A 504 -34.03 -4.69 7.51
N GLY A 505 -33.71 -5.62 8.41
CA GLY A 505 -34.39 -6.92 8.53
C GLY A 505 -34.06 -7.90 7.40
N MET A 506 -32.95 -7.70 6.68
CA MET A 506 -32.46 -8.60 5.65
C MET A 506 -31.67 -9.77 6.25
N ASP A 507 -31.57 -10.88 5.51
CA ASP A 507 -30.82 -12.05 5.95
C ASP A 507 -29.30 -11.82 5.85
N THR A 508 -28.62 -11.90 6.99
CA THR A 508 -27.17 -11.71 7.15
C THR A 508 -26.41 -13.01 7.36
N GLN A 509 -27.05 -14.19 7.26
CA GLN A 509 -26.41 -15.47 7.60
C GLN A 509 -25.13 -15.77 6.82
N GLU A 510 -25.08 -15.42 5.53
CA GLU A 510 -23.89 -15.58 4.69
C GLU A 510 -22.73 -14.72 5.22
N LEU A 511 -22.99 -13.43 5.45
CA LEU A 511 -22.01 -12.46 5.96
C LEU A 511 -21.50 -12.85 7.35
N GLU A 512 -22.39 -13.30 8.23
CA GLU A 512 -22.03 -13.76 9.57
C GLU A 512 -21.20 -15.04 9.56
N LYS A 513 -21.47 -15.95 8.60
CA LYS A 513 -20.67 -17.16 8.41
C LYS A 513 -19.27 -16.79 7.94
N ASP A 514 -19.16 -15.93 6.94
CA ASP A 514 -17.86 -15.46 6.44
C ASP A 514 -17.11 -14.71 7.56
N LEU A 515 -17.77 -13.82 8.30
CA LEU A 515 -17.18 -13.07 9.41
C LEU A 515 -16.56 -14.01 10.46
N ARG A 516 -17.32 -15.02 10.91
CA ARG A 516 -16.81 -16.01 11.86
C ARG A 516 -15.63 -16.78 11.29
N SER A 517 -15.73 -17.22 10.04
CA SER A 517 -14.67 -17.96 9.35
C SER A 517 -13.36 -17.16 9.29
N LEU A 518 -13.43 -15.89 8.91
CA LEU A 518 -12.25 -15.01 8.89
C LEU A 518 -11.67 -14.79 10.30
N GLN A 519 -12.52 -14.54 11.30
CA GLN A 519 -12.07 -14.31 12.68
C GLN A 519 -11.41 -15.54 13.31
N ASP A 520 -11.90 -16.74 12.99
CA ASP A 520 -11.39 -17.99 13.51
C ASP A 520 -10.08 -18.39 12.83
N ASN A 521 -9.91 -18.06 11.54
CA ASN A 521 -8.77 -18.50 10.74
C ASN A 521 -7.66 -17.46 10.56
N ILE A 522 -7.91 -16.16 10.78
CA ILE A 522 -6.85 -15.14 10.73
C ILE A 522 -5.70 -15.47 11.70
N VAL A 523 -6.01 -16.14 12.82
CA VAL A 523 -5.05 -16.58 13.83
C VAL A 523 -3.97 -17.52 13.27
N SER A 524 -4.22 -18.16 12.13
CA SER A 524 -3.24 -18.98 11.42
C SER A 524 -2.03 -18.16 10.94
N LEU A 525 -2.18 -16.84 10.74
CA LEU A 525 -1.05 -15.93 10.45
C LEU A 525 -0.31 -15.46 11.70
N ARG A 526 -0.72 -15.86 12.91
CA ARG A 526 -0.03 -15.47 14.14
C ARG A 526 1.29 -16.22 14.27
N SER A 527 2.32 -15.56 14.80
CA SER A 527 3.70 -16.03 14.82
C SER A 527 3.90 -17.40 15.50
N ASP A 528 3.02 -17.79 16.43
CA ASP A 528 3.04 -19.09 17.11
C ASP A 528 2.26 -20.21 16.37
N GLN A 529 1.44 -19.88 15.37
CA GLN A 529 0.60 -20.83 14.65
C GLN A 529 1.00 -21.01 13.18
N TYR A 530 1.65 -20.01 12.60
CA TYR A 530 1.96 -19.94 11.17
C TYR A 530 2.59 -21.20 10.59
N LEU A 531 3.65 -21.74 11.22
CA LEU A 531 4.34 -22.93 10.71
C LEU A 531 3.46 -24.19 10.74
N ALA A 532 2.47 -24.25 11.63
CA ALA A 532 1.54 -25.38 11.74
C ALA A 532 0.30 -25.22 10.85
N ALA A 533 0.03 -24.02 10.33
CA ALA A 533 -1.17 -23.72 9.54
C ALA A 533 -1.17 -24.40 8.16
N GLY A 534 0.01 -24.71 7.61
CA GLY A 534 0.14 -25.45 6.35
C GLY A 534 -0.21 -24.64 5.10
N PHE A 535 0.09 -23.33 5.09
CA PHE A 535 -0.15 -22.47 3.92
C PHE A 535 0.59 -22.97 2.67
N VAL A 536 -0.06 -22.82 1.51
CA VAL A 536 0.58 -23.07 0.21
C VAL A 536 1.71 -22.06 0.00
N GLY A 537 2.91 -22.54 -0.31
CA GLY A 537 4.07 -21.66 -0.51
C GLY A 537 4.57 -20.96 0.76
N ALA A 538 4.20 -21.45 1.94
CA ALA A 538 4.71 -20.94 3.21
C ALA A 538 6.24 -20.93 3.24
N THR A 539 6.82 -19.89 3.85
CA THR A 539 8.25 -19.86 4.20
C THR A 539 8.63 -21.11 5.00
N PRO A 540 9.61 -21.91 4.54
CA PRO A 540 10.07 -23.10 5.24
C PRO A 540 10.55 -22.78 6.67
N SER A 541 10.40 -23.75 7.58
CA SER A 541 10.71 -23.58 9.00
C SER A 541 12.15 -23.12 9.27
N GLU A 542 13.10 -23.59 8.46
CA GLU A 542 14.51 -23.24 8.51
C GLU A 542 14.77 -21.80 8.09
N PHE A 543 13.85 -21.13 7.39
CA PHE A 543 13.96 -19.71 7.00
C PHE A 543 13.03 -18.79 7.77
N TYR A 544 12.17 -19.36 8.62
CA TYR A 544 11.25 -18.59 9.44
C TYR A 544 11.98 -17.78 10.52
N ILE A 545 11.67 -16.49 10.59
CA ILE A 545 12.19 -15.58 11.62
C ILE A 545 11.29 -15.70 12.85
N GLU A 546 11.77 -16.44 13.86
CA GLU A 546 11.05 -16.61 15.11
C GLU A 546 11.04 -15.31 15.92
N LEU A 547 9.86 -14.93 16.41
CA LEU A 547 9.73 -13.80 17.32
C LEU A 547 10.23 -14.22 18.72
N PRO A 548 11.13 -13.45 19.36
CA PRO A 548 11.58 -13.75 20.71
C PRO A 548 10.42 -13.70 21.70
N LYS A 549 10.35 -14.64 22.63
CA LYS A 549 9.24 -14.75 23.61
C LYS A 549 8.96 -13.45 24.37
N GLN A 550 10.00 -12.67 24.68
CA GLN A 550 9.87 -11.39 25.37
C GLN A 550 9.22 -10.28 24.52
N ALA A 551 9.21 -10.43 23.20
CA ALA A 551 8.52 -9.53 22.28
C ALA A 551 7.03 -9.87 22.16
N GLY A 552 6.55 -10.98 22.72
CA GLY A 552 5.13 -11.36 22.68
C GLY A 552 4.75 -12.10 21.40
N LEU A 553 3.58 -11.77 20.84
CA LEU A 553 3.04 -12.40 19.63
C LEU A 553 2.74 -11.33 18.58
N ALA A 554 2.86 -11.69 17.31
CA ALA A 554 2.57 -10.81 16.19
C ALA A 554 1.82 -11.57 15.11
N TYR A 555 1.10 -10.85 14.25
CA TYR A 555 0.60 -11.38 12.99
C TYR A 555 1.65 -11.12 11.91
N LEU A 556 1.88 -12.12 11.06
CA LEU A 556 2.69 -11.96 9.86
C LEU A 556 1.92 -11.13 8.83
N TYR A 557 2.63 -10.41 7.99
CA TYR A 557 2.03 -9.58 6.95
C TYR A 557 1.28 -10.42 5.89
N ALA A 558 1.88 -11.55 5.48
CA ALA A 558 1.28 -12.48 4.53
C ALA A 558 1.60 -13.95 4.84
N SER A 559 0.82 -14.87 4.27
CA SER A 559 1.03 -16.32 4.38
C SER A 559 2.21 -16.86 3.55
N ARG A 560 2.61 -16.14 2.50
CA ARG A 560 3.73 -16.48 1.63
C ARG A 560 4.33 -15.22 1.05
N ARG A 561 5.53 -15.36 0.48
CA ARG A 561 6.12 -14.30 -0.34
C ARG A 561 5.36 -14.17 -1.67
N LEU A 562 5.09 -12.94 -2.06
CA LEU A 562 4.48 -12.57 -3.33
C LEU A 562 5.00 -11.21 -3.77
N ASP A 563 5.38 -11.07 -5.03
CA ASP A 563 5.79 -9.80 -5.60
C ASP A 563 4.54 -8.95 -5.89
N LEU A 564 4.45 -7.75 -5.33
CA LEU A 564 3.34 -6.83 -5.58
C LEU A 564 3.77 -5.73 -6.58
N PRO A 565 2.85 -5.16 -7.36
CA PRO A 565 3.18 -4.27 -8.47
C PRO A 565 3.75 -2.88 -8.07
N PHE A 566 3.93 -2.59 -6.78
CA PHE A 566 4.36 -1.27 -6.26
C PHE A 566 5.68 -1.31 -5.46
N LEU A 567 6.62 -2.17 -5.87
CA LEU A 567 7.95 -2.33 -5.26
C LEU A 567 7.97 -2.71 -3.77
N TRP A 568 6.87 -3.29 -3.31
CA TRP A 568 6.74 -3.86 -1.99
C TRP A 568 6.42 -5.33 -2.14
N ASN A 569 7.14 -6.21 -1.46
CA ASN A 569 6.81 -7.63 -1.51
C ASN A 569 5.96 -8.00 -0.30
N ALA A 570 4.94 -8.81 -0.53
CA ALA A 570 4.31 -9.54 0.56
C ALA A 570 5.38 -10.43 1.20
N ASN A 571 5.50 -10.36 2.52
CA ASN A 571 6.57 -11.01 3.27
C ASN A 571 5.97 -11.78 4.45
N THR A 572 6.57 -12.90 4.81
CA THR A 572 6.13 -13.73 5.96
C THR A 572 6.80 -13.25 7.24
N LEU A 573 6.82 -11.93 7.45
CA LEU A 573 7.48 -11.26 8.56
C LEU A 573 6.44 -10.71 9.52
N ALA A 574 6.75 -10.75 10.82
CA ALA A 574 5.92 -10.14 11.85
C ALA A 574 5.79 -8.63 11.57
N SER A 575 4.55 -8.17 11.39
CA SER A 575 4.24 -6.82 10.94
C SER A 575 3.50 -6.00 12.00
N THR A 576 3.91 -4.74 12.10
CA THR A 576 3.23 -3.73 12.90
C THR A 576 1.81 -3.48 12.38
N SER A 577 1.63 -3.29 11.07
CA SER A 577 0.30 -3.05 10.47
C SER A 577 -0.66 -4.21 10.72
N ALA A 578 -0.23 -5.44 10.40
CA ALA A 578 -1.01 -6.68 10.56
C ALA A 578 -1.50 -6.83 11.99
N THR A 579 -0.58 -6.67 12.95
CA THR A 579 -0.91 -6.80 14.36
C THR A 579 -1.85 -5.69 14.84
N SER A 580 -1.65 -4.46 14.36
CA SER A 580 -2.50 -3.31 14.69
C SER A 580 -3.90 -3.43 14.10
N TRP A 581 -4.05 -3.86 12.86
CA TRP A 581 -5.35 -4.13 12.22
C TRP A 581 -6.16 -5.21 12.95
N VAL A 582 -5.50 -6.30 13.36
CA VAL A 582 -6.14 -7.33 14.19
C VAL A 582 -6.63 -6.72 15.52
N LEU A 583 -5.84 -5.88 16.18
CA LEU A 583 -6.29 -5.21 17.41
C LEU A 583 -7.47 -4.26 17.17
N ILE A 584 -7.43 -3.45 16.12
CA ILE A 584 -8.52 -2.54 15.74
C ILE A 584 -9.83 -3.31 15.55
N THR A 585 -9.79 -4.43 14.83
CA THR A 585 -10.97 -5.28 14.65
C THR A 585 -11.41 -5.99 15.93
N ARG A 586 -10.48 -6.40 16.82
CA ARG A 586 -10.83 -6.95 18.15
C ARG A 586 -11.53 -5.92 19.03
N PHE A 587 -11.16 -4.64 18.92
CA PHE A 587 -11.81 -3.53 19.63
C PHE A 587 -13.07 -2.99 18.94
N ILE A 588 -13.49 -3.60 17.82
CA ILE A 588 -14.73 -3.26 17.11
C ILE A 588 -14.75 -1.79 16.71
N PHE A 589 -13.71 -1.39 15.99
CA PHE A 589 -13.50 -0.01 15.55
C PHE A 589 -13.29 0.04 14.04
N ASN A 590 -14.05 0.89 13.34
CA ASN A 590 -13.86 1.16 11.92
C ASN A 590 -12.97 2.40 11.71
N PRO A 591 -11.70 2.24 11.32
CA PRO A 591 -10.78 3.38 11.25
C PRO A 591 -11.17 4.42 10.20
N PHE A 592 -12.00 4.06 9.22
CA PHE A 592 -12.40 4.95 8.13
C PHE A 592 -13.55 5.92 8.49
N GLN A 593 -14.26 5.70 9.60
CA GLN A 593 -15.40 6.52 9.99
C GLN A 593 -15.07 7.40 11.20
N TYR A 594 -15.63 8.61 11.22
CA TYR A 594 -15.57 9.47 12.39
C TYR A 594 -16.12 8.74 13.61
N THR A 595 -15.41 8.78 14.74
CA THR A 595 -15.70 8.05 16.00
C THR A 595 -15.51 6.52 15.96
N GLY A 596 -15.13 5.95 14.82
CA GLY A 596 -14.91 4.51 14.69
C GLY A 596 -16.18 3.67 14.48
N LYS A 597 -17.31 4.31 14.17
CA LYS A 597 -18.61 3.66 13.96
C LYS A 597 -18.67 2.84 12.66
N PHE A 598 -19.57 1.86 12.58
CA PHE A 598 -19.72 1.02 11.39
C PHE A 598 -20.74 1.61 10.40
N GLU A 599 -21.61 2.50 10.87
CA GLU A 599 -22.49 3.29 10.02
C GLU A 599 -21.68 4.34 9.24
N GLY A 600 -21.99 4.48 7.94
CA GLY A 600 -21.39 5.52 7.12
C GLY A 600 -21.90 6.92 7.48
N GLU A 601 -21.26 7.92 6.89
CA GLU A 601 -21.85 9.26 6.80
C GLU A 601 -23.00 9.28 5.78
N ASP A 602 -24.03 10.07 6.03
CA ASP A 602 -25.15 10.24 5.09
C ASP A 602 -24.76 11.22 3.99
N TYR A 603 -24.20 10.69 2.90
CA TYR A 603 -23.91 11.49 1.72
C TYR A 603 -25.13 11.66 0.82
N PRO A 604 -25.46 12.87 0.36
CA PRO A 604 -26.44 13.03 -0.70
C PRO A 604 -25.97 12.31 -1.98
N ILE A 605 -26.91 11.90 -2.83
CA ILE A 605 -26.57 11.39 -4.17
C ILE A 605 -26.04 12.57 -4.99
N PRO A 606 -24.78 12.55 -5.45
CA PRO A 606 -24.25 13.62 -6.28
C PRO A 606 -24.99 13.71 -7.62
N LEU A 607 -24.88 14.88 -8.27
CA LEU A 607 -25.39 15.03 -9.63
C LEU A 607 -24.66 14.06 -10.56
N ARG A 608 -25.44 13.35 -11.38
CA ARG A 608 -24.87 12.50 -12.42
C ARG A 608 -24.35 13.39 -13.54
N ILE A 609 -23.04 13.37 -13.73
CA ILE A 609 -22.33 14.14 -14.75
C ILE A 609 -21.38 13.21 -15.48
N ASP A 610 -21.13 13.50 -16.75
CA ASP A 610 -20.07 12.82 -17.48
C ASP A 610 -18.75 13.48 -17.12
N ILE A 611 -17.81 12.67 -16.65
CA ILE A 611 -16.45 13.11 -16.30
C ILE A 611 -15.42 12.33 -17.11
N LEU A 612 -15.86 11.44 -18.01
CA LEU A 612 -14.98 10.62 -18.80
C LEU A 612 -14.38 11.43 -19.93
N ASP A 613 -13.13 11.13 -20.22
CA ASP A 613 -12.45 11.67 -21.38
C ASP A 613 -12.86 10.91 -22.65
N ASP A 614 -13.88 11.43 -23.33
CA ASP A 614 -14.36 10.87 -24.60
C ASP A 614 -13.46 11.23 -25.81
N ASN A 615 -12.40 12.05 -25.64
CA ASN A 615 -11.70 12.69 -26.75
C ASN A 615 -10.16 12.59 -26.78
N ASN A 616 -9.46 12.08 -25.76
CA ASN A 616 -8.00 11.86 -25.87
C ASN A 616 -7.65 10.44 -26.33
N GLU A 617 -7.90 10.12 -27.59
CA GLU A 617 -6.99 9.17 -28.26
C GLU A 617 -5.64 9.89 -28.48
N PRO A 618 -4.51 9.35 -28.00
CA PRO A 618 -3.21 9.95 -28.26
C PRO A 618 -2.98 9.96 -29.77
N GLU A 619 -2.66 11.13 -30.33
CA GLU A 619 -2.39 11.25 -31.75
C GLU A 619 -1.21 10.36 -32.16
N GLY A 620 -1.40 9.51 -33.17
CA GLY A 620 -0.31 8.83 -33.87
C GLY A 620 -0.12 7.34 -33.53
N ASN A 621 1.11 6.95 -33.21
CA ASN A 621 1.60 5.57 -33.20
C ASN A 621 1.71 4.95 -31.78
N ALA A 622 1.30 5.70 -30.76
CA ALA A 622 1.36 5.26 -29.37
C ALA A 622 0.15 4.41 -28.98
N LEU A 623 0.24 3.65 -27.88
CA LEU A 623 -0.92 2.94 -27.34
C LEU A 623 -2.03 3.93 -26.97
N PRO A 624 -3.26 3.73 -27.47
CA PRO A 624 -4.34 4.68 -27.24
C PRO A 624 -4.84 4.72 -25.79
N ARG A 625 -4.48 3.68 -25.03
CA ARG A 625 -4.87 3.44 -23.65
C ARG A 625 -3.88 2.52 -22.98
N THR A 626 -3.95 2.43 -21.66
CA THR A 626 -3.28 1.36 -20.93
C THR A 626 -3.88 0.02 -21.35
N VAL A 627 -3.03 -0.99 -21.55
CA VAL A 627 -3.44 -2.35 -21.97
C VAL A 627 -2.69 -3.41 -21.18
N ARG A 628 -3.38 -4.47 -20.76
CA ARG A 628 -2.73 -5.70 -20.27
C ARG A 628 -2.40 -6.60 -21.44
N VAL A 629 -1.14 -6.97 -21.57
CA VAL A 629 -0.65 -7.84 -22.64
C VAL A 629 -0.05 -9.11 -22.06
N ALA A 630 -0.45 -10.25 -22.62
CA ALA A 630 0.25 -11.50 -22.38
C ALA A 630 1.52 -11.54 -23.23
N TYR A 631 2.61 -12.02 -22.66
CA TYR A 631 3.86 -12.23 -23.40
C TYR A 631 4.44 -13.61 -23.11
N THR A 632 5.09 -14.22 -24.09
CA THR A 632 5.64 -15.57 -23.97
C THR A 632 7.07 -15.64 -24.49
N ARG A 633 7.81 -16.67 -24.10
CA ARG A 633 9.19 -16.87 -24.60
C ARG A 633 9.26 -17.17 -26.10
N GLY A 634 8.13 -17.55 -26.72
CA GLY A 634 8.10 -17.95 -28.11
C GLY A 634 9.16 -18.99 -28.49
N ASP A 635 10.01 -18.63 -29.46
CA ASP A 635 11.07 -19.51 -29.98
C ASP A 635 12.40 -19.40 -29.21
N LEU A 636 12.45 -18.57 -28.15
CA LEU A 636 13.63 -18.48 -27.31
C LEU A 636 13.90 -19.85 -26.64
N GLU A 637 15.16 -20.26 -26.61
CA GLU A 637 15.65 -21.37 -25.78
C GLU A 637 15.19 -21.21 -24.32
N PRO A 638 15.14 -22.27 -23.48
CA PRO A 638 14.73 -22.16 -22.09
C PRO A 638 15.40 -20.98 -21.37
N VAL A 639 14.59 -20.00 -21.02
CA VAL A 639 15.04 -18.76 -20.39
C VAL A 639 14.81 -18.84 -18.89
N LYS A 640 15.75 -18.31 -18.10
CA LYS A 640 15.53 -18.19 -16.65
C LYS A 640 14.47 -17.14 -16.32
N LYS A 641 14.34 -16.11 -17.16
CA LYS A 641 13.45 -14.98 -16.92
C LYS A 641 13.14 -14.24 -18.22
N LEU A 642 11.87 -13.93 -18.44
CA LEU A 642 11.38 -13.00 -19.45
C LEU A 642 11.07 -11.66 -18.79
N VAL A 643 11.40 -10.57 -19.48
CA VAL A 643 11.06 -9.21 -19.03
C VAL A 643 10.42 -8.48 -20.20
N ILE A 644 9.32 -7.80 -19.94
CA ILE A 644 8.69 -6.88 -20.88
C ILE A 644 8.93 -5.44 -20.42
N SER A 645 9.22 -4.56 -21.36
CA SER A 645 9.50 -3.15 -21.12
C SER A 645 8.82 -2.29 -22.17
N TYR A 646 8.58 -1.02 -21.85
CA TYR A 646 8.02 -0.03 -22.76
C TYR A 646 8.85 1.25 -22.76
N ASN A 647 8.65 2.11 -23.75
CA ASN A 647 9.13 3.48 -23.74
C ASN A 647 7.95 4.43 -24.01
N LEU A 648 8.06 5.68 -23.60
CA LEU A 648 7.03 6.71 -23.81
C LEU A 648 7.43 7.75 -24.87
N ASP A 649 8.68 7.71 -25.33
CA ASP A 649 9.28 8.74 -26.19
C ASP A 649 9.65 8.21 -27.59
N GLY A 650 9.21 6.99 -27.91
CA GLY A 650 9.54 6.29 -29.15
C GLY A 650 11.02 5.92 -29.29
N SER A 651 11.85 6.24 -28.28
CA SER A 651 13.28 6.07 -28.34
C SER A 651 13.66 4.62 -28.07
N GLN A 652 14.52 4.03 -28.89
CA GLN A 652 14.97 2.64 -28.65
C GLN A 652 15.96 2.51 -27.48
N ILE A 653 16.03 3.48 -26.57
CA ILE A 653 17.03 3.59 -25.50
C ILE A 653 16.39 3.71 -24.10
N ASN A 654 15.28 4.43 -23.94
CA ASN A 654 14.68 4.69 -22.62
C ASN A 654 13.58 3.67 -22.29
N TRP A 655 13.99 2.46 -21.92
CA TRP A 655 13.07 1.38 -21.62
C TRP A 655 12.75 1.28 -20.12
N ILE A 656 11.46 1.31 -19.78
CA ILE A 656 10.88 1.12 -18.45
C ILE A 656 10.33 -0.30 -18.37
N VAL A 657 10.68 -1.05 -17.32
CA VAL A 657 10.18 -2.43 -17.14
C VAL A 657 8.69 -2.38 -16.77
N ALA A 658 7.86 -3.12 -17.52
CA ALA A 658 6.43 -3.28 -17.24
C ALA A 658 6.11 -4.58 -16.50
N GLY A 659 6.97 -5.60 -16.60
CA GLY A 659 6.75 -6.86 -15.91
C GLY A 659 7.86 -7.87 -16.18
N SER A 660 7.92 -8.90 -15.35
CA SER A 660 8.82 -10.03 -15.56
C SER A 660 8.22 -11.33 -15.05
N THR A 661 8.71 -12.45 -15.58
CA THR A 661 8.26 -13.79 -15.19
C THR A 661 9.42 -14.77 -15.32
N SER A 662 9.54 -15.70 -14.38
CA SER A 662 10.43 -16.87 -14.50
C SER A 662 9.79 -18.02 -15.27
N LEU A 663 8.49 -17.90 -15.58
CA LEU A 663 7.73 -18.87 -16.38
C LEU A 663 7.90 -18.61 -17.87
N ASN A 664 7.42 -19.55 -18.70
CA ASN A 664 7.44 -19.41 -20.17
C ASN A 664 6.46 -18.34 -20.70
N ARG A 665 5.61 -17.80 -19.82
CA ARG A 665 4.57 -16.83 -20.09
C ARG A 665 4.46 -15.85 -18.92
N GLY A 666 4.13 -14.61 -19.22
CA GLY A 666 3.80 -13.59 -18.24
C GLY A 666 2.68 -12.69 -18.75
N ILE A 667 2.21 -11.82 -17.87
CA ILE A 667 1.27 -10.76 -18.18
C ILE A 667 1.88 -9.47 -17.63
N ALA A 668 1.74 -8.38 -18.38
CA ALA A 668 2.15 -7.05 -17.92
C ALA A 668 1.20 -5.98 -18.40
N THR A 669 1.17 -4.88 -17.67
CA THR A 669 0.42 -3.68 -18.02
C THR A 669 1.33 -2.70 -18.74
N LEU A 670 0.94 -2.29 -19.93
CA LEU A 670 1.64 -1.28 -20.74
C LEU A 670 0.81 0.00 -20.73
N PRO A 671 1.38 1.16 -20.34
CA PRO A 671 0.60 2.37 -20.18
C PRO A 671 0.19 2.99 -21.52
N LYS A 672 -0.90 3.77 -21.48
CA LYS A 672 -1.26 4.72 -22.55
C LYS A 672 -0.05 5.57 -22.91
N GLY A 673 0.11 5.86 -24.21
CA GLY A 673 1.23 6.66 -24.70
C GLY A 673 2.53 5.88 -24.85
N ALA A 674 2.56 4.58 -24.51
CA ALA A 674 3.71 3.76 -24.86
C ALA A 674 3.89 3.75 -26.39
N GLU A 675 5.08 4.11 -26.85
CA GLU A 675 5.38 4.21 -28.28
C GLU A 675 6.11 2.97 -28.81
N GLY A 676 6.77 2.24 -27.92
CA GLY A 676 7.48 1.01 -28.22
C GLY A 676 7.41 0.02 -27.07
N ILE A 677 7.49 -1.27 -27.41
CA ILE A 677 7.51 -2.40 -26.47
C ILE A 677 8.74 -3.26 -26.76
N MET A 678 9.33 -3.86 -25.75
CA MET A 678 10.50 -4.73 -25.86
C MET A 678 10.37 -5.94 -24.95
N ILE A 679 10.73 -7.12 -25.47
CA ILE A 679 10.92 -8.33 -24.67
C ILE A 679 12.42 -8.62 -24.53
N LYS A 680 12.86 -8.92 -23.31
CA LYS A 680 14.21 -9.33 -22.94
C LYS A 680 14.21 -10.75 -22.37
N SER A 681 15.31 -11.47 -22.61
CA SER A 681 15.62 -12.75 -21.98
C SER A 681 17.02 -12.70 -21.40
N GLY A 682 17.13 -12.68 -20.07
CA GLY A 682 18.40 -12.49 -19.38
C GLY A 682 19.07 -11.16 -19.74
N TRP A 683 20.26 -11.22 -20.34
CA TRP A 683 21.11 -10.06 -20.63
C TRP A 683 20.89 -9.47 -22.03
N ALA A 684 20.09 -10.14 -22.87
CA ALA A 684 19.90 -9.75 -24.27
C ALA A 684 18.44 -9.35 -24.53
N ASN A 685 18.29 -8.26 -25.26
CA ASN A 685 17.04 -7.90 -25.92
C ASN A 685 16.69 -9.01 -26.91
N ALA A 686 15.48 -9.57 -26.80
CA ALA A 686 14.99 -10.59 -27.72
C ALA A 686 14.37 -9.91 -28.95
N CYS A 687 13.31 -9.14 -28.74
CA CYS A 687 12.54 -8.50 -29.81
C CYS A 687 11.84 -7.21 -29.34
N GLN A 688 11.27 -6.47 -30.29
CA GLN A 688 10.55 -5.22 -30.07
C GLN A 688 9.24 -5.17 -30.86
N VAL A 689 8.27 -4.38 -30.38
CA VAL A 689 7.07 -3.98 -31.12
C VAL A 689 7.09 -2.45 -31.21
N ILE A 690 7.37 -1.94 -32.40
CA ILE A 690 7.38 -0.50 -32.71
C ILE A 690 6.71 -0.31 -34.07
N PRO A 691 5.64 0.49 -34.18
CA PRO A 691 4.98 1.19 -33.07
C PRO A 691 4.23 0.25 -32.12
N ALA A 692 4.12 0.63 -30.84
CA ALA A 692 3.46 -0.18 -29.81
C ALA A 692 1.99 -0.47 -30.14
N ILE A 693 1.29 0.45 -30.82
CA ILE A 693 -0.10 0.27 -31.25
C ILE A 693 -0.32 -0.99 -32.11
N ASN A 694 0.73 -1.57 -32.70
CA ASN A 694 0.61 -2.81 -33.45
C ASN A 694 0.13 -4.01 -32.61
N ILE A 695 0.20 -3.96 -31.28
CA ILE A 695 -0.36 -5.03 -30.45
C ILE A 695 -1.89 -5.00 -30.41
N CYS A 696 -2.51 -3.89 -30.78
CA CYS A 696 -3.96 -3.72 -30.76
C CYS A 696 -4.61 -4.52 -31.90
N LYS A 697 -5.66 -5.30 -31.59
CA LYS A 697 -6.47 -6.02 -32.60
C LYS A 697 -7.57 -5.14 -33.20
N ASP A 698 -7.85 -4.01 -32.56
CA ASP A 698 -8.89 -3.05 -32.92
C ASP A 698 -8.41 -1.62 -32.68
N ASP A 699 -9.06 -0.64 -33.33
CA ASP A 699 -8.67 0.77 -33.28
C ASP A 699 -8.73 1.35 -31.85
N SER A 700 -9.68 0.86 -31.02
CA SER A 700 -9.81 1.26 -29.61
C SER A 700 -8.85 0.54 -28.66
N CYS A 701 -8.04 -0.38 -29.18
CA CYS A 701 -7.15 -1.26 -28.44
C CYS A 701 -7.82 -1.95 -27.23
N LEU A 702 -9.11 -2.30 -27.36
CA LEU A 702 -9.84 -3.03 -26.33
C LEU A 702 -9.35 -4.47 -26.21
N SER A 703 -8.83 -5.02 -27.30
CA SER A 703 -8.21 -6.32 -27.36
C SER A 703 -6.80 -6.24 -27.95
N VAL A 704 -5.89 -7.02 -27.38
CA VAL A 704 -4.47 -7.04 -27.77
C VAL A 704 -3.99 -8.44 -28.12
N HIS A 705 -3.07 -8.54 -29.07
CA HIS A 705 -2.34 -9.77 -29.37
C HIS A 705 -1.45 -10.17 -28.20
N THR A 706 -1.24 -11.48 -28.04
CA THR A 706 -0.16 -12.00 -27.20
C THR A 706 1.18 -11.74 -27.90
N ILE A 707 2.15 -11.17 -27.18
CA ILE A 707 3.49 -10.91 -27.70
C ILE A 707 4.33 -12.18 -27.54
N GLN A 708 4.68 -12.81 -28.65
CA GLN A 708 5.55 -13.97 -28.66
C GLN A 708 6.99 -13.53 -28.93
N ALA A 709 7.87 -13.77 -27.96
CA ALA A 709 9.25 -13.35 -28.08
C ALA A 709 9.96 -14.13 -29.20
N ARG A 710 10.79 -13.42 -29.95
CA ARG A 710 11.60 -13.98 -31.02
C ARG A 710 13.05 -13.59 -30.82
N TRP A 711 14.00 -14.51 -30.98
CA TRP A 711 15.40 -14.15 -30.83
C TRP A 711 15.85 -13.24 -31.99
N SER A 712 16.50 -12.12 -31.65
CA SER A 712 17.18 -11.25 -32.61
C SER A 712 18.64 -11.01 -32.22
N PRO A 713 19.61 -11.12 -33.15
CA PRO A 713 21.04 -10.93 -32.85
C PRO A 713 21.38 -9.55 -32.30
N ASN A 714 20.58 -8.54 -32.65
CA ASN A 714 20.77 -7.15 -32.21
C ASN A 714 19.66 -6.69 -31.26
N GLY A 715 18.71 -7.57 -30.91
CA GLY A 715 17.58 -7.25 -30.04
C GLY A 715 16.60 -6.21 -30.57
N LYS A 716 16.69 -5.87 -31.86
CA LYS A 716 15.79 -4.94 -32.56
C LYS A 716 14.90 -5.65 -33.58
N GLY A 717 14.88 -6.99 -33.53
CA GLY A 717 13.96 -7.77 -34.38
C GLY A 717 12.53 -7.59 -33.92
N GLN A 718 11.56 -7.74 -34.82
CA GLN A 718 10.15 -7.67 -34.42
C GLN A 718 9.73 -8.90 -33.62
N CYS A 719 8.93 -8.69 -32.58
CA CYS A 719 8.24 -9.79 -31.90
C CYS A 719 7.13 -10.33 -32.80
N ASP A 720 6.78 -11.60 -32.62
CA ASP A 720 5.59 -12.16 -33.26
C ASP A 720 4.35 -11.78 -32.43
N LEU A 721 3.24 -11.50 -33.11
CA LEU A 721 1.97 -11.17 -32.48
C LEU A 721 0.97 -12.27 -32.82
N VAL A 722 0.43 -12.94 -31.79
CA VAL A 722 -0.45 -14.09 -31.94
C VAL A 722 -1.77 -13.87 -31.21
N ASP A 723 -2.83 -14.48 -31.72
CA ASP A 723 -4.18 -14.29 -31.21
C ASP A 723 -4.50 -15.01 -29.91
#